data_AF-A0A6H5J7R8-F1
#
_entry.id   AF-A0A6H5J7R8-F1
#
_cell.length_a   1.000
_cell.length_b   1.000
_cell.length_c   1.000
_cell.angle_alpha   90.00
_cell.angle_beta   90.00
_cell.angle_gamma   90.00
#
_symmetry.space_group_name_H-M   'P 1'
#
loop_
_entity.id
_entity.type
_entity.pdbx_description
1 polymer ?
#
loop_
_entity_poly.entity_id
_entity_poly.type
_entity_poly.pdbx_seq_one_letter_code
_entity_poly.pdbx_strand_id
1 'polypeptide(L)'
;MSFQSSPTLPRRKYGSVEQDDVAKATPVLSFDHLRENGTERREQPSGRRWLSFAVVGTLAVGVMVALAQAGYHLPSATTTLETARTESMIEASGIARSSGSGSVKANDTPAAVKVHHSRPGVATELAPLSFEATNFYHIRDGKPALDYPWLKEVKLIEPHRETTFTVSSPRDGFEYRWTVRGADADKDDLRAEASGAETVMILTVLDDTIIDLEEVNTETGVVARRLEEKVMVKYVRRELRTLTDEEREELFDAMYTLWTVRVKGGNGKELYGDDYADIYAINRLHYKAASPQDCDHFHDGLGFMTNHAVITNTFEYSLQRVNPKLTVPYWDFTIDGSSAGGIFGESVSSAETYSKVFTPEWFGTYDEDDNMLKDSRWAFTPIPRMEVNNPGELTPDVYLKLRAPWNVNDRAYLTRGMGNMCGIPTSNTYPWPTCETHYDLATSYKDFYSYVWDSLYDPHGPVHIWIGGVLDCEQTYTTIRNLVGEEAAGELAMFSFVHRKNLYREGIFQCSGTAGVGQKPEEILSTGQCGCLGYDLTQGTDYQDIFDRLTMADSIIGDVDDEVKREVTSIICGTPANDGDHLQASSSLDPSFWPTHPTMERLWMYSILTGHITDFTWPDGDVTVTKPDGTVEVESISLYGDTCTGHRGSDVFPFGLLDSDTDDFTIKTGIRGNPDTGNQLTNREVLQAFDARSNSLPYVYDTFKWTHCEADGVNFDDAWENAKARGPSSIKSRPAFKEGEVRRPRYSGYDEIMANALARRAKAEGQAAAP
;
A
#
# COMPACT_ATOMS: atom_id res chain seq x y z
N MET A 1 44.42 32.32 30.12
CA MET A 1 45.12 31.07 30.51
C MET A 1 44.25 29.90 30.08
N SER A 2 44.76 29.13 29.11
CA SER A 2 44.52 27.72 28.75
C SER A 2 43.13 27.05 28.92
N PHE A 3 42.63 26.57 27.77
CA PHE A 3 41.67 25.47 27.55
C PHE A 3 42.04 24.16 28.26
N GLN A 4 41.04 23.29 28.50
CA GLN A 4 41.22 21.84 28.44
C GLN A 4 39.91 21.09 28.08
N SER A 5 40.10 20.06 27.27
CA SER A 5 39.15 19.22 26.53
C SER A 5 38.71 17.96 27.29
N SER A 6 37.63 17.35 26.78
CA SER A 6 36.95 16.10 27.16
C SER A 6 37.82 14.88 27.48
N PRO A 7 37.26 13.89 28.22
CA PRO A 7 37.65 12.49 28.11
C PRO A 7 36.50 11.57 27.68
N THR A 8 36.80 10.73 26.70
CA THR A 8 36.10 9.49 26.30
C THR A 8 36.17 8.41 27.38
N LEU A 9 35.13 7.58 27.50
CA LEU A 9 35.06 6.38 28.36
C LEU A 9 34.35 5.20 27.61
N PRO A 10 34.52 3.93 28.03
CA PRO A 10 35.23 2.93 27.22
C PRO A 10 34.41 1.70 26.77
N ARG A 11 34.90 1.02 25.73
CA ARG A 11 34.50 -0.34 25.32
C ARG A 11 34.82 -1.36 26.43
N ARG A 12 33.83 -2.15 26.86
CA ARG A 12 34.01 -3.33 27.72
C ARG A 12 33.90 -4.63 26.92
N LYS A 13 34.84 -5.53 27.21
CA LYS A 13 34.97 -6.90 26.70
C LYS A 13 33.88 -7.79 27.30
N TYR A 14 33.28 -8.64 26.46
CA TYR A 14 32.43 -9.75 26.87
C TYR A 14 33.26 -10.84 27.56
N GLY A 15 32.81 -11.25 28.75
CA GLY A 15 33.31 -12.42 29.47
C GLY A 15 32.42 -13.62 29.18
N SER A 16 33.06 -14.74 28.85
CA SER A 16 32.48 -16.07 28.67
C SER A 16 32.04 -16.66 30.00
N VAL A 17 30.83 -17.24 30.04
CA VAL A 17 30.38 -18.14 31.12
C VAL A 17 30.28 -19.56 30.54
N GLU A 18 30.75 -20.50 31.35
CA GLU A 18 30.98 -21.93 31.12
C GLU A 18 29.74 -22.70 30.63
N GLN A 19 30.01 -23.66 29.74
CA GLN A 19 29.08 -24.73 29.34
C GLN A 19 29.79 -26.06 29.62
N ASP A 20 29.27 -26.82 30.58
CA ASP A 20 29.70 -28.20 30.84
C ASP A 20 29.01 -29.16 29.86
N ASP A 21 29.85 -29.95 29.19
CA ASP A 21 29.72 -31.32 28.67
C ASP A 21 28.34 -31.88 28.23
N VAL A 22 28.24 -32.33 26.96
CA VAL A 22 28.41 -33.74 26.55
C VAL A 22 28.07 -33.95 25.04
N ALA A 23 28.98 -34.66 24.35
CA ALA A 23 28.80 -35.51 23.14
C ALA A 23 28.89 -34.91 21.71
N LYS A 24 30.14 -34.75 21.29
CA LYS A 24 30.79 -35.16 20.01
C LYS A 24 29.93 -35.85 18.92
N ALA A 25 30.00 -35.30 17.72
CA ALA A 25 30.30 -36.06 16.49
C ALA A 25 31.09 -35.17 15.50
N THR A 26 32.28 -35.62 15.11
CA THR A 26 33.18 -34.96 14.15
C THR A 26 32.73 -35.24 12.71
N PRO A 27 32.95 -34.31 11.76
CA PRO A 27 33.21 -34.69 10.38
C PRO A 27 34.67 -34.41 10.01
N VAL A 28 35.33 -35.48 9.56
CA VAL A 28 36.52 -35.43 8.70
C VAL A 28 36.00 -35.45 7.27
N LEU A 29 36.43 -34.51 6.42
CA LEU A 29 37.08 -34.79 5.13
C LEU A 29 37.29 -33.50 4.34
N SER A 30 38.55 -33.25 4.01
CA SER A 30 39.01 -32.26 3.04
C SER A 30 38.70 -32.74 1.62
N PHE A 31 38.51 -31.82 0.67
CA PHE A 31 39.04 -32.02 -0.68
C PHE A 31 39.41 -30.69 -1.32
N ASP A 32 40.69 -30.60 -1.66
CA ASP A 32 41.28 -29.61 -2.54
C ASP A 32 41.30 -30.15 -3.98
N HIS A 33 41.19 -29.21 -4.93
CA HIS A 33 41.57 -29.26 -6.34
C HIS A 33 40.81 -30.20 -7.31
N LEU A 34 40.22 -29.61 -8.35
CA LEU A 34 40.87 -29.51 -9.67
C LEU A 34 40.14 -28.52 -10.60
N ARG A 35 40.96 -27.82 -11.37
CA ARG A 35 40.68 -26.76 -12.32
C ARG A 35 40.96 -27.36 -13.70
N GLU A 36 40.03 -27.31 -14.64
CA GLU A 36 40.35 -27.50 -16.07
C GLU A 36 39.38 -26.75 -16.99
N ASN A 37 39.98 -26.22 -18.06
CA ASN A 37 39.42 -25.28 -19.04
C ASN A 37 38.45 -25.95 -20.02
N GLY A 38 37.52 -25.16 -20.56
CA GLY A 38 36.74 -25.53 -21.74
C GLY A 38 36.05 -24.33 -22.37
N THR A 39 36.80 -23.57 -23.18
CA THR A 39 36.29 -22.52 -24.07
C THR A 39 35.46 -23.14 -25.20
N GLU A 40 34.25 -22.63 -25.46
CA GLU A 40 33.71 -22.61 -26.82
C GLU A 40 32.76 -21.41 -27.02
N ARG A 41 33.25 -20.44 -27.79
CA ARG A 41 32.46 -19.40 -28.45
C ARG A 41 31.59 -20.05 -29.51
N ARG A 42 30.32 -19.68 -29.60
CA ARG A 42 29.54 -19.86 -30.82
C ARG A 42 28.74 -18.61 -31.17
N GLU A 43 28.71 -18.36 -32.47
CA GLU A 43 28.43 -17.12 -33.16
C GLU A 43 26.95 -16.74 -33.13
N GLN A 44 26.68 -15.44 -32.95
CA GLN A 44 25.43 -14.79 -33.35
C GLN A 44 25.36 -14.71 -34.88
N PRO A 45 24.15 -14.85 -35.46
CA PRO A 45 23.79 -14.09 -36.64
C PRO A 45 22.63 -13.13 -36.36
N SER A 46 22.90 -11.88 -36.69
CA SER A 46 22.00 -10.75 -36.85
C SER A 46 20.77 -11.07 -37.71
N GLY A 47 19.60 -10.61 -37.28
CA GLY A 47 18.37 -10.67 -38.08
C GLY A 47 17.22 -9.85 -37.51
N ARG A 48 17.36 -8.52 -37.53
CA ARG A 48 16.27 -7.55 -37.28
C ARG A 48 15.11 -7.80 -38.24
N ARG A 49 13.93 -8.16 -37.72
CA ARG A 49 12.63 -7.85 -38.34
C ARG A 49 11.64 -7.44 -37.26
N TRP A 50 11.28 -6.16 -37.33
CA TRP A 50 10.21 -5.55 -36.57
C TRP A 50 8.87 -6.14 -36.99
N LEU A 51 8.10 -6.67 -36.05
CA LEU A 51 6.67 -6.91 -36.17
C LEU A 51 6.02 -6.43 -34.88
N SER A 52 5.55 -5.18 -34.92
CA SER A 52 4.68 -4.60 -33.91
C SER A 52 3.32 -5.31 -34.00
N PHE A 53 3.02 -6.17 -33.03
CA PHE A 53 1.66 -6.64 -32.81
C PHE A 53 0.99 -5.74 -31.78
N ALA A 54 -0.17 -5.21 -32.16
CA ALA A 54 -1.02 -4.39 -31.34
C ALA A 54 -1.56 -5.22 -30.17
N VAL A 55 -1.12 -4.87 -28.95
CA VAL A 55 -1.69 -5.33 -27.68
C VAL A 55 -2.89 -4.43 -27.39
N VAL A 56 -4.08 -4.87 -27.76
CA VAL A 56 -5.34 -4.30 -27.27
C VAL A 56 -6.26 -5.48 -26.99
N GLY A 57 -6.27 -5.95 -25.75
CA GLY A 57 -7.15 -7.03 -25.32
C GLY A 57 -6.66 -7.84 -24.12
N THR A 58 -6.24 -7.20 -23.02
CA THR A 58 -5.88 -7.94 -21.78
C THR A 58 -6.17 -7.18 -20.48
N LEU A 59 -7.04 -6.16 -20.50
CA LEU A 59 -7.40 -5.35 -19.33
C LEU A 59 -8.69 -5.81 -18.62
N ALA A 60 -9.36 -6.87 -19.08
CA ALA A 60 -10.69 -7.24 -18.59
C ALA A 60 -10.73 -8.42 -17.59
N VAL A 61 -9.66 -9.22 -17.45
CA VAL A 61 -9.76 -10.51 -16.75
C VAL A 61 -9.91 -10.35 -15.23
N GLY A 62 -9.15 -9.46 -14.59
CA GLY A 62 -9.24 -9.24 -13.13
C GLY A 62 -10.61 -8.72 -12.67
N VAL A 63 -11.19 -7.78 -13.41
CA VAL A 63 -12.54 -7.24 -13.13
C VAL A 63 -13.63 -8.25 -13.47
N MET A 64 -13.46 -9.05 -14.54
CA MET A 64 -14.40 -10.11 -14.90
C MET A 64 -14.40 -11.27 -13.90
N VAL A 65 -13.29 -11.56 -13.23
CA VAL A 65 -13.20 -12.56 -12.15
C VAL A 65 -14.06 -12.14 -10.95
N ALA A 66 -13.98 -10.88 -10.52
CA ALA A 66 -14.79 -10.35 -9.42
C ALA A 66 -16.29 -10.25 -9.79
N LEU A 67 -16.61 -9.99 -11.06
CA LEU A 67 -18.00 -9.94 -11.55
C LEU A 67 -18.61 -11.32 -11.78
N ALA A 68 -17.82 -12.31 -12.21
CA ALA A 68 -18.28 -13.70 -12.34
C ALA A 68 -18.55 -14.33 -10.96
N GLN A 69 -17.74 -14.01 -9.95
CA GLN A 69 -17.98 -14.41 -8.56
C GLN A 69 -19.24 -13.78 -7.94
N ALA A 70 -19.71 -12.65 -8.49
CA ALA A 70 -20.97 -12.00 -8.10
C ALA A 70 -22.20 -12.47 -8.89
N GLY A 71 -22.08 -13.54 -9.71
CA GLY A 71 -23.21 -14.17 -10.40
C GLY A 71 -23.63 -13.57 -11.74
N TYR A 72 -22.76 -12.83 -12.45
CA TYR A 72 -23.08 -12.25 -13.77
C TYR A 72 -22.67 -13.16 -14.95
N HIS A 73 -23.63 -13.44 -15.84
CA HIS A 73 -23.37 -13.95 -17.19
C HIS A 73 -23.48 -12.82 -18.22
N LEU A 74 -22.50 -12.68 -19.12
CA LEU A 74 -22.57 -11.79 -20.29
C LEU A 74 -22.54 -12.60 -21.61
N PRO A 75 -23.31 -12.19 -22.64
CA PRO A 75 -23.42 -12.93 -23.91
C PRO A 75 -22.25 -12.67 -24.87
N SER A 76 -21.87 -13.71 -25.62
CA SER A 76 -20.80 -13.72 -26.64
C SER A 76 -21.04 -12.72 -27.78
N ALA A 77 -20.04 -11.89 -28.09
CA ALA A 77 -20.02 -11.03 -29.28
C ALA A 77 -18.94 -11.49 -30.27
N THR A 78 -19.37 -11.81 -31.48
CA THR A 78 -18.55 -12.17 -32.64
C THR A 78 -17.98 -10.90 -33.30
N THR A 79 -16.67 -10.85 -33.56
CA THR A 79 -16.00 -9.73 -34.23
C THR A 79 -15.92 -9.92 -35.74
N THR A 80 -16.38 -8.93 -36.50
CA THR A 80 -16.07 -8.73 -37.92
C THR A 80 -15.16 -7.51 -38.09
N LEU A 81 -13.97 -7.71 -38.67
CA LEU A 81 -13.00 -6.67 -39.02
C LEU A 81 -13.39 -5.94 -40.33
N GLU A 82 -13.37 -4.61 -40.32
CA GLU A 82 -13.18 -3.80 -41.54
C GLU A 82 -11.97 -2.87 -41.38
N THR A 83 -11.05 -2.97 -42.34
CA THR A 83 -9.81 -2.20 -42.48
C THR A 83 -10.07 -0.81 -43.07
N ALA A 84 -9.51 0.25 -42.46
CA ALA A 84 -9.43 1.57 -43.09
C ALA A 84 -7.96 2.00 -43.33
N ARG A 85 -7.73 2.52 -44.53
CA ARG A 85 -6.45 2.83 -45.17
C ARG A 85 -5.76 4.06 -44.62
N THR A 86 -4.43 4.00 -44.60
CA THR A 86 -3.48 5.11 -44.53
C THR A 86 -3.34 5.82 -45.88
N GLU A 87 -3.25 7.16 -45.85
CA GLU A 87 -2.54 7.95 -46.86
C GLU A 87 -1.56 8.90 -46.16
N SER A 88 -0.35 8.98 -46.72
CA SER A 88 0.79 9.77 -46.26
C SER A 88 1.11 10.89 -47.24
N MET A 89 1.95 11.84 -46.82
CA MET A 89 3.02 12.57 -47.54
C MET A 89 3.05 14.06 -47.12
N ILE A 90 4.09 14.51 -46.39
CA ILE A 90 5.38 15.08 -46.86
C ILE A 90 5.20 16.42 -47.58
N GLU A 91 5.70 17.56 -47.07
CA GLU A 91 7.06 18.11 -47.31
C GLU A 91 7.25 19.51 -46.68
N ALA A 92 8.48 20.02 -46.77
CA ALA A 92 9.15 20.95 -45.88
C ALA A 92 9.30 22.41 -46.42
N SER A 93 9.84 23.26 -45.53
CA SER A 93 10.74 24.41 -45.77
C SER A 93 10.14 25.82 -45.90
N GLY A 94 10.81 26.79 -45.24
CA GLY A 94 10.58 28.22 -45.46
C GLY A 94 11.15 29.15 -44.38
N ILE A 95 12.44 29.45 -44.42
CA ILE A 95 13.12 30.51 -43.68
C ILE A 95 12.75 31.89 -44.29
N ALA A 96 12.39 32.90 -43.49
CA ALA A 96 12.68 34.31 -43.82
C ALA A 96 12.59 35.26 -42.61
N ARG A 97 13.59 36.13 -42.47
CA ARG A 97 13.69 37.26 -41.55
C ARG A 97 13.06 38.54 -42.15
N SER A 98 12.64 39.42 -41.24
CA SER A 98 12.84 40.90 -41.21
C SER A 98 11.70 41.89 -41.56
N SER A 99 11.67 42.92 -40.70
CA SER A 99 11.35 44.35 -40.89
C SER A 99 9.91 44.85 -41.15
N GLY A 100 9.32 45.43 -40.10
CA GLY A 100 9.10 46.89 -39.96
C GLY A 100 8.12 47.62 -40.89
N SER A 101 7.06 48.19 -40.32
CA SER A 101 6.75 49.65 -40.34
C SER A 101 5.42 49.93 -39.64
N GLY A 102 5.36 51.02 -38.88
CA GLY A 102 4.18 51.41 -38.09
C GLY A 102 3.22 52.35 -38.81
N SER A 103 2.11 52.66 -38.15
CA SER A 103 1.48 53.97 -38.25
C SER A 103 0.81 54.37 -36.95
N VAL A 104 1.06 55.63 -36.60
CA VAL A 104 0.71 56.36 -35.39
C VAL A 104 -0.62 57.09 -35.61
N LYS A 105 -1.43 57.23 -34.57
CA LYS A 105 -2.17 58.48 -34.33
C LYS A 105 -2.09 58.88 -32.85
N ALA A 106 -1.43 60.00 -32.64
CA ALA A 106 -1.26 60.73 -31.41
C ALA A 106 -2.43 61.70 -31.18
N ASN A 107 -2.66 62.05 -29.92
CA ASN A 107 -3.14 63.37 -29.50
C ASN A 107 -2.35 63.80 -28.25
N ASP A 108 -1.39 64.69 -28.49
CA ASP A 108 -0.73 65.64 -27.58
C ASP A 108 -1.76 66.65 -27.02
N THR A 109 -1.66 67.41 -25.91
CA THR A 109 -0.62 67.84 -24.92
C THR A 109 -1.40 68.66 -23.82
N PRO A 110 -0.78 69.42 -22.88
CA PRO A 110 0.31 69.15 -21.93
C PRO A 110 -0.05 69.57 -20.47
N ALA A 111 0.56 68.98 -19.43
CA ALA A 111 0.59 69.63 -18.11
C ALA A 111 1.78 69.19 -17.23
N ALA A 112 2.69 70.16 -17.02
CA ALA A 112 3.48 70.44 -15.82
C ALA A 112 4.23 69.29 -15.12
N VAL A 113 5.56 69.38 -15.24
CA VAL A 113 6.54 68.84 -14.29
C VAL A 113 6.18 69.34 -12.87
N LYS A 114 5.68 68.44 -12.03
CA LYS A 114 5.63 68.66 -10.58
C LYS A 114 6.85 68.00 -9.94
N VAL A 115 7.76 68.85 -9.50
CA VAL A 115 8.78 68.53 -8.51
C VAL A 115 8.06 68.03 -7.26
N HIS A 116 8.23 66.76 -6.92
CA HIS A 116 7.76 66.22 -5.66
C HIS A 116 8.67 66.75 -4.54
N HIS A 117 8.19 67.76 -3.82
CA HIS A 117 8.68 68.05 -2.49
C HIS A 117 8.50 66.80 -1.61
N SER A 118 9.61 66.32 -1.06
CA SER A 118 9.63 65.36 0.02
C SER A 118 8.77 65.88 1.18
N ARG A 119 7.67 65.18 1.45
CA ARG A 119 6.96 65.29 2.73
C ARG A 119 7.81 64.57 3.78
N PRO A 120 8.27 65.23 4.86
CA PRO A 120 8.72 64.52 6.03
C PRO A 120 7.50 64.03 6.81
N GLY A 121 7.48 62.73 7.14
CA GLY A 121 6.48 62.14 8.03
C GLY A 121 5.34 61.40 7.33
N VAL A 122 5.67 60.32 6.63
CA VAL A 122 4.78 59.14 6.63
C VAL A 122 5.44 58.20 7.62
N ALA A 123 4.82 57.98 8.79
CA ALA A 123 5.23 56.91 9.67
C ALA A 123 5.14 55.62 8.84
N THR A 124 6.27 54.99 8.55
CA THR A 124 6.30 53.64 8.02
C THR A 124 5.54 52.78 9.02
N GLU A 125 4.36 52.33 8.63
CA GLU A 125 3.54 51.43 9.42
C GLU A 125 4.41 50.18 9.70
N LEU A 126 4.71 49.96 10.97
CA LEU A 126 5.53 48.82 11.40
C LEU A 126 4.81 47.54 10.95
N ALA A 127 5.52 46.70 10.20
CA ALA A 127 4.98 45.41 9.77
C ALA A 127 4.43 44.63 10.99
N PRO A 128 3.32 43.89 10.85
CA PRO A 128 2.87 42.97 11.88
C PRO A 128 3.97 42.00 12.29
N LEU A 129 3.97 41.58 13.56
CA LEU A 129 4.88 40.53 14.03
C LEU A 129 4.47 39.20 13.40
N SER A 130 5.42 38.51 12.78
CA SER A 130 5.24 37.20 12.15
C SER A 130 6.52 36.37 12.31
N PHE A 131 6.38 35.06 12.11
CA PHE A 131 7.53 34.15 12.08
C PHE A 131 7.37 33.10 10.98
N GLU A 132 8.47 32.43 10.69
CA GLU A 132 8.53 31.19 9.92
C GLU A 132 8.91 30.03 10.84
N ALA A 133 8.36 28.85 10.57
CA ALA A 133 8.74 27.60 11.23
C ALA A 133 9.18 26.63 10.15
N THR A 134 10.44 26.22 10.18
CA THR A 134 11.03 25.37 9.14
C THR A 134 11.89 24.29 9.78
N ASN A 135 11.73 23.06 9.31
CA ASN A 135 12.69 21.99 9.54
C ASN A 135 13.47 21.68 8.26
N PHE A 136 14.32 20.66 8.30
CA PHE A 136 15.10 20.21 7.14
C PHE A 136 14.24 19.99 5.87
N TYR A 137 13.11 19.29 5.99
CA TYR A 137 12.23 19.00 4.84
C TYR A 137 11.55 20.26 4.30
N HIS A 138 11.20 21.22 5.16
CA HIS A 138 10.67 22.51 4.70
C HIS A 138 11.66 23.26 3.81
N ILE A 139 12.95 23.19 4.14
CA ILE A 139 14.01 23.84 3.37
C ILE A 139 14.30 23.08 2.07
N ARG A 140 14.32 21.74 2.13
CA ARG A 140 14.66 20.88 1.00
C ARG A 140 13.54 20.82 -0.05
N ASP A 141 12.29 20.63 0.40
CA ASP A 141 11.16 20.26 -0.47
C ASP A 141 10.06 21.34 -0.49
N GLY A 142 10.14 22.32 0.41
CA GLY A 142 9.06 23.28 0.64
C GLY A 142 8.08 22.80 1.71
N LYS A 143 6.99 23.57 1.90
CA LYS A 143 5.98 23.25 2.90
C LYS A 143 5.27 21.94 2.54
N PRO A 144 5.28 20.93 3.43
CA PRO A 144 4.59 19.66 3.21
C PRO A 144 3.06 19.83 3.28
N ALA A 145 2.34 18.87 2.71
CA ALA A 145 0.89 18.67 2.87
C ALA A 145 0.04 19.88 2.43
N LEU A 146 0.50 20.66 1.45
CA LEU A 146 -0.21 21.83 0.91
C LEU A 146 -1.54 21.51 0.22
N ASP A 147 -1.74 20.25 -0.16
CA ASP A 147 -2.95 19.76 -0.81
C ASP A 147 -4.14 19.67 0.15
N TYR A 148 -3.88 19.56 1.46
CA TYR A 148 -4.92 19.53 2.49
C TYR A 148 -5.54 20.93 2.68
N PRO A 149 -6.88 21.09 2.55
CA PRO A 149 -7.53 22.40 2.64
C PRO A 149 -7.25 23.16 3.95
N TRP A 150 -7.15 22.45 5.07
CA TRP A 150 -6.95 23.00 6.41
C TRP A 150 -5.48 23.27 6.76
N LEU A 151 -4.52 22.87 5.91
CA LEU A 151 -3.09 23.15 6.12
C LEU A 151 -2.55 24.33 5.31
N LYS A 152 -3.30 24.82 4.32
CA LYS A 152 -2.80 25.90 3.43
C LYS A 152 -2.30 27.12 4.21
N GLU A 153 -3.08 27.56 5.19
CA GLU A 153 -2.82 28.76 5.99
C GLU A 153 -2.22 28.46 7.38
N VAL A 154 -2.17 27.20 7.78
CA VAL A 154 -1.63 26.78 9.10
C VAL A 154 -0.18 26.32 8.95
N LYS A 155 0.70 26.71 9.88
CA LYS A 155 2.07 26.16 9.93
C LYS A 155 2.02 24.72 10.46
N LEU A 156 2.56 23.79 9.68
CA LEU A 156 2.72 22.40 10.08
C LEU A 156 4.11 22.21 10.70
N ILE A 157 4.16 21.57 11.86
CA ILE A 157 5.39 21.24 12.56
C ILE A 157 5.41 19.72 12.72
N GLU A 158 6.54 19.09 12.40
CA GLU A 158 6.68 17.65 12.63
C GLU A 158 7.15 17.38 14.06
N PRO A 159 6.52 16.43 14.76
CA PRO A 159 6.88 16.08 16.13
C PRO A 159 8.27 15.44 16.19
N HIS A 160 8.94 15.60 17.34
CA HIS A 160 10.26 15.02 17.63
C HIS A 160 11.37 15.40 16.64
N ARG A 161 11.15 16.45 15.85
CA ARG A 161 12.12 17.00 14.89
C ARG A 161 12.46 18.42 15.29
N GLU A 162 13.74 18.77 15.13
CA GLU A 162 14.19 20.15 15.26
C GLU A 162 13.47 21.03 14.24
N THR A 163 12.83 22.08 14.74
CA THR A 163 12.16 23.10 13.94
C THR A 163 12.76 24.44 14.32
N THR A 164 13.29 25.15 13.34
CA THR A 164 13.79 26.52 13.51
C THR A 164 12.64 27.49 13.37
N PHE A 165 12.47 28.32 14.40
CA PHE A 165 11.51 29.42 14.46
C PHE A 165 12.27 30.73 14.25
N THR A 166 11.92 31.47 13.20
CA THR A 166 12.63 32.70 12.82
C THR A 166 11.64 33.85 12.70
N VAL A 167 11.87 34.93 13.43
CA VAL A 167 11.09 36.17 13.29
C VAL A 167 11.31 36.74 11.88
N SER A 168 10.24 37.01 11.13
CA SER A 168 10.36 37.43 9.73
C SER A 168 10.92 38.86 9.56
N SER A 169 10.83 39.70 10.59
CA SER A 169 11.31 41.09 10.56
C SER A 169 11.83 41.53 11.94
N PRO A 170 12.99 41.01 12.36
CA PRO A 170 13.58 41.36 13.65
C PRO A 170 14.15 42.78 13.62
N ARG A 171 14.13 43.43 14.77
CA ARG A 171 14.60 44.79 15.02
C ARG A 171 15.71 44.79 16.08
N ASP A 172 16.71 45.64 15.86
CA ASP A 172 17.77 45.90 16.82
C ASP A 172 17.22 46.55 18.11
N GLY A 173 17.81 46.20 19.26
CA GLY A 173 17.36 46.70 20.56
C GLY A 173 16.08 46.03 21.10
N PHE A 174 15.68 44.90 20.51
CA PHE A 174 14.57 44.07 20.97
C PHE A 174 15.02 42.63 21.22
N GLU A 175 14.50 42.05 22.31
CA GLU A 175 14.53 40.62 22.60
C GLU A 175 13.20 40.00 22.12
N TYR A 176 13.25 38.75 21.66
CA TYR A 176 12.05 37.99 21.30
C TYR A 176 11.88 36.85 22.27
N ARG A 177 10.65 36.65 22.77
CA ARG A 177 10.30 35.58 23.69
C ARG A 177 9.23 34.71 23.07
N TRP A 178 9.47 33.42 23.09
CA TRP A 178 8.60 32.40 22.50
C TRP A 178 8.02 31.55 23.62
N THR A 179 6.72 31.30 23.55
CA THR A 179 6.00 30.44 24.49
C THR A 179 5.09 29.51 23.68
N VAL A 180 5.17 28.21 23.97
CA VAL A 180 4.38 27.17 23.31
C VAL A 180 3.34 26.63 24.28
N ARG A 181 2.08 26.61 23.86
CA ARG A 181 0.94 26.17 24.69
C ARG A 181 -0.01 25.24 23.92
N GLY A 182 -0.76 24.40 24.63
CA GLY A 182 -1.90 23.71 24.02
C GLY A 182 -3.00 24.69 23.60
N ALA A 183 -3.69 24.42 22.48
CA ALA A 183 -4.77 25.29 22.01
C ALA A 183 -6.02 25.29 22.91
N ASP A 184 -6.32 24.15 23.55
CA ASP A 184 -7.52 23.96 24.38
C ASP A 184 -7.24 24.01 25.89
N ALA A 185 -5.99 24.25 26.29
CA ALA A 185 -5.59 24.30 27.68
C ALA A 185 -5.62 25.74 28.23
N ASP A 186 -5.87 25.89 29.54
CA ASP A 186 -5.67 27.17 30.22
C ASP A 186 -4.25 27.69 29.96
N LYS A 187 -4.02 29.00 30.10
CA LYS A 187 -2.72 29.66 29.84
C LYS A 187 -1.53 29.06 30.60
N ASP A 188 -1.78 28.14 31.52
CA ASP A 188 -0.82 27.44 32.36
C ASP A 188 -0.27 26.13 31.73
N ASP A 189 -0.77 25.64 30.58
CA ASP A 189 -0.19 24.49 29.84
C ASP A 189 1.02 24.92 29.00
N LEU A 190 2.07 25.34 29.70
CA LEU A 190 3.35 25.70 29.09
C LEU A 190 4.13 24.45 28.68
N ARG A 191 4.40 24.32 27.38
CA ARG A 191 5.08 23.15 26.80
C ARG A 191 6.53 23.39 26.45
N ALA A 192 6.85 24.60 26.00
CA ALA A 192 8.21 25.02 25.70
C ALA A 192 8.34 26.54 25.77
N GLU A 193 9.56 27.01 26.06
CA GLU A 193 9.93 28.42 26.00
C GLU A 193 11.28 28.57 25.33
N ALA A 194 11.47 29.68 24.63
CA ALA A 194 12.78 30.09 24.14
C ALA A 194 12.86 31.61 24.00
N SER A 195 14.06 32.10 23.68
CA SER A 195 14.28 33.51 23.36
C SER A 195 15.23 33.68 22.19
N GLY A 196 15.22 34.88 21.60
CA GLY A 196 16.02 35.25 20.44
C GLY A 196 15.19 35.39 19.16
N ALA A 197 15.70 36.18 18.20
CA ALA A 197 15.04 36.37 16.91
C ALA A 197 14.99 35.09 16.05
N GLU A 198 15.86 34.13 16.38
CA GLU A 198 15.88 32.78 15.82
C GLU A 198 16.10 31.81 16.98
N THR A 199 15.36 30.69 16.97
CA THR A 199 15.48 29.65 17.98
C THR A 199 15.11 28.28 17.41
N VAL A 200 15.57 27.20 18.04
CA VAL A 200 15.25 25.82 17.65
C VAL A 200 14.41 25.19 18.76
N MET A 201 13.28 24.60 18.37
CA MET A 201 12.39 23.89 19.27
C MET A 201 12.09 22.48 18.75
N ILE A 202 11.83 21.56 19.67
CA ILE A 202 11.33 20.22 19.38
C ILE A 202 9.97 20.09 20.08
N LEU A 203 8.91 19.97 19.28
CA LEU A 203 7.55 19.75 19.80
C LEU A 203 7.25 18.24 19.81
N THR A 204 6.53 17.77 20.83
CA THR A 204 6.31 16.31 21.03
C THR A 204 4.84 15.93 21.18
N VAL A 205 3.95 16.91 21.39
CA VAL A 205 2.52 16.67 21.60
C VAL A 205 1.79 16.86 20.27
N LEU A 206 1.08 15.82 19.83
CA LEU A 206 0.41 15.75 18.52
C LEU A 206 -0.95 16.46 18.54
N ASP A 207 -0.98 17.79 18.56
CA ASP A 207 -2.23 18.53 18.61
C ASP A 207 -2.16 19.91 17.93
N ASP A 208 -3.26 20.64 18.09
CA ASP A 208 -3.30 22.06 17.82
C ASP A 208 -2.57 22.80 18.94
N THR A 209 -1.55 23.57 18.55
CA THR A 209 -0.65 24.27 19.46
C THR A 209 -0.70 25.77 19.18
N ILE A 210 -0.59 26.59 20.23
CA ILE A 210 -0.50 28.04 20.12
C ILE A 210 0.95 28.47 20.40
N ILE A 211 1.50 29.28 19.50
CA ILE A 211 2.79 29.94 19.65
C ILE A 211 2.55 31.40 19.98
N ASP A 212 2.90 31.80 21.20
CA ASP A 212 3.02 33.21 21.55
C ASP A 212 4.43 33.70 21.25
N LEU A 213 4.51 34.80 20.53
CA LEU A 213 5.75 35.51 20.24
C LEU A 213 5.63 36.95 20.75
N GLU A 214 6.49 37.33 21.68
CA GLU A 214 6.60 38.69 22.18
C GLU A 214 7.88 39.35 21.71
N GLU A 215 7.77 40.59 21.25
CA GLU A 215 8.92 41.45 21.00
C GLU A 215 9.04 42.45 22.16
N VAL A 216 10.13 42.39 22.90
CA VAL A 216 10.38 43.13 24.15
C VAL A 216 11.54 44.09 23.97
N ASN A 217 11.32 45.38 24.25
CA ASN A 217 12.40 46.37 24.16
C ASN A 217 13.45 46.12 25.26
N THR A 218 14.72 45.98 24.88
CA THR A 218 15.78 45.58 25.82
C THR A 218 16.15 46.65 26.84
N GLU A 219 15.86 47.92 26.57
CA GLU A 219 16.17 49.03 27.48
C GLU A 219 15.06 49.25 28.52
N THR A 220 13.80 49.12 28.11
CA THR A 220 12.62 49.45 28.94
C THR A 220 11.92 48.22 29.52
N GLY A 221 12.17 47.03 28.96
CA GLY A 221 11.48 45.80 29.33
C GLY A 221 10.00 45.75 28.88
N VAL A 222 9.54 46.71 28.09
CA VAL A 222 8.15 46.80 27.64
C VAL A 222 7.93 45.92 26.41
N VAL A 223 6.85 45.13 26.41
CA VAL A 223 6.38 44.39 25.24
C VAL A 223 5.86 45.37 24.19
N ALA A 224 6.56 45.45 23.06
CA ALA A 224 6.23 46.36 21.95
C ALA A 224 5.23 45.76 20.97
N ARG A 225 5.33 44.47 20.68
CA ARG A 225 4.41 43.70 19.83
C ARG A 225 4.20 42.30 20.41
N ARG A 226 3.02 41.72 20.17
CA ARG A 226 2.71 40.32 20.48
C ARG A 226 2.02 39.69 19.27
N LEU A 227 2.32 38.43 19.02
CA LEU A 227 1.64 37.53 18.10
C LEU A 227 1.18 36.31 18.88
N GLU A 228 -0.04 35.86 18.63
CA GLU A 228 -0.53 34.54 19.01
C GLU A 228 -0.89 33.84 17.71
N GLU A 229 -0.23 32.73 17.40
CA GLU A 229 -0.46 31.99 16.15
C GLU A 229 -0.69 30.51 16.41
N LYS A 230 -1.73 29.97 15.77
CA LYS A 230 -2.03 28.54 15.79
C LYS A 230 -1.13 27.80 14.81
N VAL A 231 -0.45 26.77 15.32
CA VAL A 231 0.33 25.80 14.55
C VAL A 231 -0.24 24.40 14.78
N MET A 232 0.13 23.46 13.92
CA MET A 232 -0.31 22.09 14.02
C MET A 232 0.88 21.15 14.09
N VAL A 233 0.84 20.20 15.03
CA VAL A 233 1.90 19.21 15.20
C VAL A 233 1.44 17.85 14.69
N LYS A 234 2.02 17.37 13.57
CA LYS A 234 1.72 16.03 12.99
C LYS A 234 2.91 15.41 12.30
N TYR A 235 2.93 14.08 12.27
CA TYR A 235 3.83 13.33 11.40
C TYR A 235 3.51 13.57 9.92
N VAL A 236 4.53 13.47 9.07
CA VAL A 236 4.39 13.60 7.61
C VAL A 236 4.89 12.31 6.95
N ARG A 237 3.95 11.50 6.44
CA ARG A 237 4.24 10.30 5.65
C ARG A 237 4.76 10.68 4.28
N ARG A 238 5.94 10.16 3.94
CA ARG A 238 6.67 10.46 2.71
C ARG A 238 6.84 9.21 1.87
N GLU A 239 7.13 9.40 0.58
CA GLU A 239 7.49 8.30 -0.30
C GLU A 239 8.86 7.75 0.16
N LEU A 240 8.97 6.42 0.27
CA LEU A 240 10.12 5.72 0.85
C LEU A 240 11.48 6.17 0.29
N ARG A 241 11.58 6.47 -1.00
CA ARG A 241 12.80 6.89 -1.70
C ARG A 241 13.15 8.36 -1.51
N THR A 242 12.19 9.17 -1.05
CA THR A 242 12.40 10.60 -0.76
C THR A 242 12.99 10.86 0.63
N LEU A 243 12.97 9.87 1.52
CA LEU A 243 13.68 9.92 2.80
C LEU A 243 15.18 10.14 2.57
N THR A 244 15.84 10.88 3.46
CA THR A 244 17.32 10.93 3.44
C THR A 244 17.89 9.54 3.72
N ASP A 245 19.12 9.29 3.31
CA ASP A 245 19.76 8.01 3.60
C ASP A 245 19.87 7.78 5.12
N GLU A 246 20.22 8.80 5.92
CA GLU A 246 20.27 8.64 7.38
C GLU A 246 18.91 8.29 7.99
N GLU A 247 17.83 8.96 7.56
CA GLU A 247 16.49 8.68 8.10
C GLU A 247 15.94 7.33 7.64
N ARG A 248 16.32 6.87 6.45
CA ARG A 248 15.97 5.54 5.97
C ARG A 248 16.67 4.47 6.78
N GLU A 249 17.94 4.66 7.14
CA GLU A 249 18.65 3.74 8.04
C GLU A 249 18.03 3.76 9.45
N GLU A 250 17.71 4.95 10.00
CA GLU A 250 16.97 5.07 11.28
C GLU A 250 15.64 4.32 11.23
N LEU A 251 14.90 4.43 10.11
CA LEU A 251 13.66 3.72 9.87
C LEU A 251 13.86 2.21 9.84
N PHE A 252 14.79 1.72 9.03
CA PHE A 252 15.02 0.29 8.88
C PHE A 252 15.57 -0.36 10.16
N ASP A 253 16.40 0.36 10.94
CA ASP A 253 16.86 -0.11 12.25
C ASP A 253 15.71 -0.19 13.26
N ALA A 254 14.83 0.82 13.28
CA ALA A 254 13.67 0.84 14.16
C ALA A 254 12.65 -0.24 13.76
N MET A 255 12.40 -0.41 12.45
CA MET A 255 11.59 -1.53 11.95
C MET A 255 12.23 -2.86 12.37
N TYR A 256 13.50 -3.11 12.09
CA TYR A 256 14.17 -4.36 12.45
C TYR A 256 14.18 -4.64 13.97
N THR A 257 14.14 -3.60 14.80
CA THR A 257 13.92 -3.75 16.25
C THR A 257 12.61 -4.50 16.55
N LEU A 258 11.52 -4.21 15.84
CA LEU A 258 10.24 -4.92 16.00
C LEU A 258 10.36 -6.43 15.64
N TRP A 259 11.31 -6.83 14.79
CA TRP A 259 11.56 -8.23 14.44
C TRP A 259 12.43 -8.96 15.45
N THR A 260 13.29 -8.25 16.19
CA THR A 260 14.33 -8.86 17.02
C THR A 260 14.07 -8.73 18.52
N VAL A 261 13.39 -7.68 18.97
CA VAL A 261 13.10 -7.45 20.38
C VAL A 261 11.68 -7.92 20.71
N ARG A 262 11.60 -9.08 21.37
CA ARG A 262 10.33 -9.73 21.72
C ARG A 262 9.66 -9.11 22.94
N VAL A 263 8.33 -9.06 22.90
CA VAL A 263 7.46 -8.86 24.06
C VAL A 263 7.39 -10.17 24.84
N LYS A 264 6.86 -11.22 24.21
CA LYS A 264 6.72 -12.52 24.86
C LYS A 264 8.07 -13.24 24.90
N GLY A 265 8.52 -13.61 26.09
CA GLY A 265 9.81 -14.26 26.31
C GLY A 265 11.02 -13.34 26.06
N GLY A 266 10.81 -12.04 25.89
CA GLY A 266 11.86 -11.02 25.76
C GLY A 266 11.66 -9.86 26.74
N ASN A 267 12.32 -8.74 26.45
CA ASN A 267 12.31 -7.54 27.28
C ASN A 267 11.81 -6.28 26.54
N GLY A 268 11.01 -6.45 25.47
CA GLY A 268 10.53 -5.34 24.65
C GLY A 268 9.75 -4.28 25.42
N LYS A 269 8.81 -4.68 26.28
CA LYS A 269 8.05 -3.74 27.14
C LYS A 269 8.94 -3.04 28.18
N GLU A 270 10.01 -3.70 28.65
CA GLU A 270 10.99 -3.08 29.55
C GLU A 270 11.82 -1.99 28.83
N LEU A 271 12.21 -2.25 27.57
CA LEU A 271 13.04 -1.34 26.79
C LEU A 271 12.25 -0.16 26.21
N TYR A 272 11.02 -0.40 25.73
CA TYR A 272 10.25 0.55 24.92
C TYR A 272 8.90 0.95 25.54
N GLY A 273 8.59 0.45 26.74
CA GLY A 273 7.36 0.74 27.48
C GLY A 273 6.18 -0.18 27.15
N ASP A 274 5.12 -0.08 27.95
CA ASP A 274 3.95 -0.98 27.89
C ASP A 274 3.19 -0.94 26.55
N ASP A 275 3.34 0.16 25.82
CA ASP A 275 2.73 0.42 24.52
C ASP A 275 3.50 -0.20 23.33
N TYR A 276 4.63 -0.86 23.56
CA TYR A 276 5.41 -1.54 22.54
C TYR A 276 4.84 -2.92 22.18
N ALA A 277 4.72 -3.18 20.88
CA ALA A 277 4.35 -4.47 20.30
C ALA A 277 5.40 -4.93 19.28
N ASP A 278 5.83 -6.19 19.38
CA ASP A 278 6.74 -6.78 18.39
C ASP A 278 5.98 -7.24 17.13
N ILE A 279 6.73 -7.52 16.05
CA ILE A 279 6.14 -7.94 14.78
C ILE A 279 5.40 -9.28 14.86
N TYR A 280 5.72 -10.14 15.84
CA TYR A 280 5.04 -11.44 15.94
C TYR A 280 3.63 -11.27 16.49
N ALA A 281 3.44 -10.40 17.49
CA ALA A 281 2.12 -10.06 18.00
C ALA A 281 1.25 -9.42 16.90
N ILE A 282 1.82 -8.47 16.15
CA ILE A 282 1.09 -7.79 15.06
C ILE A 282 0.80 -8.75 13.90
N ASN A 283 1.77 -9.57 13.48
CA ASN A 283 1.55 -10.57 12.42
C ASN A 283 0.55 -11.64 12.84
N ARG A 284 0.49 -12.00 14.12
CA ARG A 284 -0.51 -12.94 14.65
C ARG A 284 -1.93 -12.39 14.49
N LEU A 285 -2.14 -11.08 14.67
CA LEU A 285 -3.44 -10.44 14.42
C LEU A 285 -3.85 -10.57 12.95
N HIS A 286 -2.96 -10.21 12.01
CA HIS A 286 -3.22 -10.35 10.57
C HIS A 286 -3.50 -11.82 10.20
N TYR A 287 -2.69 -12.73 10.73
CA TYR A 287 -2.86 -14.16 10.54
C TYR A 287 -4.24 -14.64 10.99
N LYS A 288 -4.64 -14.31 12.22
CA LYS A 288 -5.93 -14.70 12.79
C LYS A 288 -7.11 -14.11 12.03
N ALA A 289 -6.93 -12.94 11.42
CA ALA A 289 -7.94 -12.33 10.58
C ALA A 289 -8.09 -13.02 9.22
N ALA A 290 -7.00 -13.48 8.59
CA ALA A 290 -7.02 -13.98 7.21
C ALA A 290 -7.07 -15.52 7.05
N SER A 291 -6.65 -16.26 8.08
CA SER A 291 -6.54 -17.73 8.07
C SER A 291 -7.81 -18.56 8.34
N PRO A 292 -8.88 -18.05 8.99
CA PRO A 292 -10.06 -18.87 9.26
C PRO A 292 -10.65 -19.47 7.97
N GLN A 293 -11.26 -20.64 8.14
CA GLN A 293 -11.83 -21.39 7.02
C GLN A 293 -13.12 -20.72 6.50
N ASP A 294 -13.92 -20.19 7.41
CA ASP A 294 -15.27 -19.66 7.16
C ASP A 294 -15.30 -18.16 6.85
N CYS A 295 -14.21 -17.43 7.06
CA CYS A 295 -14.16 -15.98 6.86
C CYS A 295 -12.72 -15.47 6.66
N ASP A 296 -12.56 -14.46 5.80
CA ASP A 296 -11.36 -13.62 5.74
C ASP A 296 -11.69 -12.23 6.25
N HIS A 297 -11.45 -11.98 7.53
CA HIS A 297 -11.88 -10.75 8.19
C HIS A 297 -11.18 -9.48 7.63
N PHE A 298 -10.05 -9.62 6.94
CA PHE A 298 -9.23 -8.49 6.46
C PHE A 298 -9.28 -8.28 4.95
N HIS A 299 -9.63 -9.28 4.16
CA HIS A 299 -9.61 -9.23 2.69
C HIS A 299 -10.97 -9.60 2.08
N ASP A 300 -11.09 -9.52 0.75
CA ASP A 300 -12.28 -9.98 0.01
C ASP A 300 -13.61 -9.38 0.53
N GLY A 301 -13.59 -8.11 0.98
CA GLY A 301 -14.77 -7.41 1.48
C GLY A 301 -14.52 -5.93 1.83
N LEU A 302 -15.60 -5.21 2.17
CA LEU A 302 -15.60 -3.74 2.32
C LEU A 302 -14.70 -3.21 3.45
N GLY A 303 -14.36 -4.05 4.42
CA GLY A 303 -13.45 -3.74 5.52
C GLY A 303 -11.98 -3.60 5.15
N PHE A 304 -11.58 -4.04 3.95
CA PHE A 304 -10.17 -4.16 3.57
C PHE A 304 -9.33 -2.93 3.88
N MET A 305 -9.78 -1.75 3.42
CA MET A 305 -9.01 -0.52 3.54
C MET A 305 -8.88 -0.04 4.99
N THR A 306 -9.96 -0.14 5.78
CA THR A 306 -9.94 0.29 7.19
C THR A 306 -9.09 -0.65 8.04
N ASN A 307 -9.19 -1.96 7.80
CA ASN A 307 -8.45 -2.98 8.53
C ASN A 307 -6.93 -2.82 8.32
N HIS A 308 -6.49 -2.64 7.07
CA HIS A 308 -5.07 -2.49 6.73
C HIS A 308 -4.47 -1.18 7.25
N ALA A 309 -5.22 -0.09 7.24
CA ALA A 309 -4.75 1.17 7.79
C ALA A 309 -4.69 1.15 9.34
N VAL A 310 -5.63 0.47 10.01
CA VAL A 310 -5.59 0.31 11.48
C VAL A 310 -4.42 -0.57 11.92
N ILE A 311 -4.15 -1.68 11.25
CA ILE A 311 -2.98 -2.52 11.57
C ILE A 311 -1.67 -1.81 11.22
N THR A 312 -1.61 -1.04 10.13
CA THR A 312 -0.44 -0.19 9.79
C THR A 312 -0.19 0.85 10.87
N ASN A 313 -1.25 1.50 11.39
CA ASN A 313 -1.12 2.45 12.48
C ASN A 313 -0.73 1.78 13.81
N THR A 314 -1.09 0.50 13.99
CA THR A 314 -0.62 -0.29 15.12
C THR A 314 0.88 -0.55 15.05
N PHE A 315 1.37 -0.89 13.86
CA PHE A 315 2.81 -1.01 13.60
C PHE A 315 3.54 0.33 13.79
N GLU A 316 3.03 1.41 13.22
CA GLU A 316 3.63 2.75 13.34
C GLU A 316 3.70 3.21 14.79
N TYR A 317 2.66 2.98 15.58
CA TYR A 317 2.64 3.36 16.99
C TYR A 317 3.72 2.63 17.79
N SER A 318 3.98 1.35 17.48
CA SER A 318 5.07 0.59 18.09
C SER A 318 6.45 1.06 17.59
N LEU A 319 6.58 1.33 16.29
CA LEU A 319 7.79 1.92 15.68
C LEU A 319 8.20 3.21 16.40
N GLN A 320 7.21 4.05 16.76
CA GLN A 320 7.42 5.31 17.48
C GLN A 320 7.88 5.12 18.94
N ARG A 321 7.70 3.93 19.53
CA ARG A 321 8.30 3.60 20.84
C ARG A 321 9.78 3.31 20.74
N VAL A 322 10.22 2.80 19.59
CA VAL A 322 11.64 2.60 19.30
C VAL A 322 12.30 3.92 18.92
N ASN A 323 11.67 4.68 18.02
CA ASN A 323 12.14 6.01 17.63
C ASN A 323 10.95 6.95 17.34
N PRO A 324 10.68 7.93 18.22
CA PRO A 324 9.47 8.75 18.15
C PRO A 324 9.46 9.76 17.00
N LYS A 325 10.57 9.93 16.28
CA LYS A 325 10.68 10.79 15.08
C LYS A 325 10.05 10.16 13.84
N LEU A 326 9.89 8.84 13.84
CA LEU A 326 9.57 8.08 12.64
C LEU A 326 8.07 7.93 12.39
N THR A 327 7.73 7.74 11.12
CA THR A 327 6.40 7.41 10.61
C THR A 327 6.56 6.37 9.51
N VAL A 328 5.53 5.55 9.26
CA VAL A 328 5.59 4.57 8.18
C VAL A 328 5.52 5.31 6.84
N PRO A 329 6.49 5.14 5.92
CA PRO A 329 6.41 5.77 4.61
C PRO A 329 5.38 5.06 3.73
N TYR A 330 5.03 5.67 2.60
CA TYR A 330 4.34 4.96 1.53
C TYR A 330 5.34 4.52 0.45
N TRP A 331 5.08 3.38 -0.18
CA TRP A 331 5.83 2.90 -1.34
C TRP A 331 4.98 3.13 -2.58
N ASP A 332 5.34 4.15 -3.36
CA ASP A 332 4.69 4.38 -4.65
C ASP A 332 5.25 3.38 -5.67
N PHE A 333 4.54 2.27 -5.83
CA PHE A 333 4.90 1.21 -6.77
C PHE A 333 4.57 1.54 -8.23
N THR A 334 3.92 2.68 -8.52
CA THR A 334 3.86 3.20 -9.90
C THR A 334 5.18 3.76 -10.38
N ILE A 335 6.08 4.17 -9.46
CA ILE A 335 7.44 4.55 -9.84
C ILE A 335 8.12 3.34 -10.46
N ASP A 336 8.04 2.18 -9.81
CA ASP A 336 8.54 0.92 -10.35
C ASP A 336 7.86 0.64 -11.70
N GLY A 337 6.53 0.75 -11.80
CA GLY A 337 5.81 0.56 -13.07
C GLY A 337 6.04 1.62 -14.16
N SER A 338 6.75 2.72 -13.92
CA SER A 338 6.83 3.85 -14.86
C SER A 338 8.04 3.79 -15.80
N SER A 339 7.93 4.47 -16.95
CA SER A 339 9.08 4.68 -17.83
C SER A 339 10.18 5.53 -17.19
N ALA A 340 9.81 6.38 -16.21
CA ALA A 340 10.72 7.24 -15.46
C ALA A 340 11.45 6.53 -14.31
N GLY A 341 10.88 5.45 -13.76
CA GLY A 341 11.46 4.67 -12.66
C GLY A 341 12.14 3.36 -13.07
N GLY A 342 12.13 3.01 -14.36
CA GLY A 342 13.11 2.09 -14.94
C GLY A 342 12.71 0.62 -15.06
N ILE A 343 11.43 0.25 -15.22
CA ILE A 343 11.04 -1.15 -15.47
C ILE A 343 10.73 -1.47 -16.94
N PHE A 344 10.30 -0.50 -17.75
CA PHE A 344 9.98 -0.76 -19.16
C PHE A 344 11.20 -0.59 -20.08
N GLY A 345 12.07 -1.60 -20.06
CA GLY A 345 13.25 -1.69 -20.92
C GLY A 345 13.36 -3.01 -21.70
N GLU A 346 13.39 -4.15 -21.03
CA GLU A 346 13.50 -5.48 -21.65
C GLU A 346 12.87 -6.51 -20.69
N SER A 347 11.99 -7.39 -21.19
CA SER A 347 11.40 -8.55 -20.49
C SER A 347 10.93 -8.35 -19.04
N VAL A 348 9.61 -8.39 -18.81
CA VAL A 348 9.00 -8.35 -17.46
C VAL A 348 9.43 -9.54 -16.56
N SER A 349 10.21 -10.49 -17.08
CA SER A 349 10.82 -11.59 -16.33
C SER A 349 11.97 -11.18 -15.40
N SER A 350 12.38 -9.90 -15.33
CA SER A 350 13.55 -9.47 -14.55
C SER A 350 13.32 -8.24 -13.69
N ALA A 351 12.11 -8.06 -13.12
CA ALA A 351 11.88 -7.02 -12.12
C ALA A 351 12.81 -7.13 -10.88
N GLU A 352 13.47 -8.29 -10.71
CA GLU A 352 14.64 -8.53 -9.84
C GLU A 352 15.77 -7.49 -9.98
N THR A 353 15.99 -6.90 -11.16
CA THR A 353 17.23 -6.14 -11.42
C THR A 353 17.14 -4.62 -11.28
N TYR A 354 15.95 -4.03 -11.05
CA TYR A 354 15.81 -2.56 -11.13
C TYR A 354 15.12 -1.86 -9.95
N SER A 355 14.26 -2.51 -9.16
CA SER A 355 13.67 -1.82 -8.02
C SER A 355 14.66 -1.68 -6.86
N LYS A 356 15.01 -0.44 -6.53
CA LYS A 356 15.84 -0.11 -5.35
C LYS A 356 15.24 -0.62 -4.03
N VAL A 357 13.95 -0.98 -4.02
CA VAL A 357 13.24 -1.46 -2.84
C VAL A 357 13.69 -2.86 -2.43
N PHE A 358 14.09 -3.70 -3.39
CA PHE A 358 14.54 -5.08 -3.18
C PHE A 358 16.05 -5.23 -3.38
N THR A 359 16.84 -4.37 -2.73
CA THR A 359 18.30 -4.48 -2.67
C THR A 359 18.76 -4.88 -1.26
N PRO A 360 20.02 -5.34 -1.09
CA PRO A 360 20.54 -5.73 0.22
C PRO A 360 20.49 -4.61 1.27
N GLU A 361 20.57 -3.35 0.84
CA GLU A 361 20.51 -2.19 1.73
C GLU A 361 19.08 -1.90 2.22
N TRP A 362 18.05 -2.35 1.49
CA TRP A 362 16.64 -2.07 1.77
C TRP A 362 15.93 -3.35 2.24
N PHE A 363 14.86 -3.80 1.57
CA PHE A 363 14.08 -4.97 2.00
C PHE A 363 14.67 -6.31 1.57
N GLY A 364 15.89 -6.30 1.01
CA GLY A 364 16.67 -7.48 0.67
C GLY A 364 16.26 -8.18 -0.62
N THR A 365 17.21 -8.96 -1.13
CA THR A 365 17.04 -9.90 -2.24
C THR A 365 16.65 -11.28 -1.71
N TYR A 366 16.24 -12.18 -2.60
CA TYR A 366 15.94 -13.57 -2.28
C TYR A 366 17.00 -14.50 -2.90
N ASP A 367 17.09 -15.72 -2.40
CA ASP A 367 17.91 -16.75 -3.00
C ASP A 367 17.12 -17.50 -4.09
N GLU A 368 17.67 -17.65 -5.28
CA GLU A 368 17.00 -18.33 -6.38
C GLU A 368 16.89 -19.85 -6.16
N ASP A 369 17.76 -20.44 -5.34
CA ASP A 369 17.76 -21.89 -5.10
C ASP A 369 16.65 -22.31 -4.13
N ASP A 370 16.32 -21.46 -3.15
CA ASP A 370 15.36 -21.78 -2.10
C ASP A 370 14.29 -20.71 -1.85
N ASN A 371 14.27 -19.63 -2.62
CA ASN A 371 13.33 -18.52 -2.52
C ASN A 371 13.29 -17.80 -1.16
N MET A 372 14.19 -18.10 -0.24
CA MET A 372 14.22 -17.43 1.06
C MET A 372 14.92 -16.07 0.96
N LEU A 373 14.53 -15.14 1.83
CA LEU A 373 15.19 -13.84 1.93
C LEU A 373 16.67 -14.02 2.31
N LYS A 374 17.56 -13.56 1.42
CA LYS A 374 18.98 -13.90 1.41
C LYS A 374 19.86 -12.92 2.16
N ASP A 375 19.56 -11.62 2.03
CA ASP A 375 20.34 -10.52 2.58
C ASP A 375 19.43 -9.45 3.19
N SER A 376 19.99 -8.28 3.51
CA SER A 376 19.43 -7.22 4.36
C SER A 376 19.34 -7.54 5.85
N ARG A 377 18.78 -6.59 6.60
CA ARG A 377 18.47 -6.73 8.03
C ARG A 377 17.56 -7.92 8.30
N TRP A 378 16.65 -8.23 7.38
CA TRP A 378 15.62 -9.25 7.58
C TRP A 378 16.03 -10.65 7.10
N ALA A 379 17.24 -10.84 6.57
CA ALA A 379 17.76 -12.16 6.20
C ALA A 379 17.55 -13.17 7.33
N PHE A 380 17.11 -14.39 6.99
CA PHE A 380 16.80 -15.44 7.97
C PHE A 380 15.71 -15.06 9.00
N THR A 381 14.77 -14.16 8.66
CA THR A 381 13.57 -13.92 9.48
C THR A 381 12.79 -15.24 9.62
N PRO A 382 12.69 -15.82 10.83
CA PRO A 382 12.01 -17.09 11.01
C PRO A 382 10.50 -16.91 10.95
N ILE A 383 9.80 -17.88 10.38
CA ILE A 383 8.34 -17.88 10.44
C ILE A 383 7.91 -18.21 11.87
N PRO A 384 7.05 -17.38 12.51
CA PRO A 384 6.52 -17.68 13.83
C PRO A 384 5.87 -19.07 13.86
N ARG A 385 6.02 -19.78 14.97
CA ARG A 385 5.36 -21.07 15.20
C ARG A 385 4.28 -20.92 16.24
N MET A 386 3.22 -21.70 16.09
CA MET A 386 2.24 -21.87 17.16
C MET A 386 2.90 -22.57 18.34
N GLU A 387 2.73 -22.01 19.54
CA GLU A 387 3.21 -22.64 20.77
C GLU A 387 2.31 -23.81 21.20
N VAL A 388 2.90 -24.79 21.88
CA VAL A 388 2.13 -25.88 22.48
C VAL A 388 1.26 -25.30 23.61
N ASN A 389 -0.06 -25.45 23.51
CA ASN A 389 -1.08 -24.83 24.38
C ASN A 389 -1.30 -23.31 24.19
N ASN A 390 -1.03 -22.77 23.00
CA ASN A 390 -1.21 -21.35 22.74
C ASN A 390 -2.67 -20.91 23.00
N PRO A 391 -2.91 -19.83 23.76
CA PRO A 391 -4.21 -19.16 23.83
C PRO A 391 -4.66 -18.67 22.44
N GLY A 392 -5.98 -18.65 22.22
CA GLY A 392 -6.57 -17.86 21.14
C GLY A 392 -6.98 -18.59 19.85
N GLU A 393 -7.21 -19.90 19.89
CA GLU A 393 -7.80 -20.71 18.79
C GLU A 393 -7.14 -20.47 17.41
N LEU A 394 -5.83 -20.67 17.30
CA LEU A 394 -5.15 -20.64 16.00
C LEU A 394 -5.15 -22.02 15.34
N THR A 395 -5.42 -22.04 14.04
CA THR A 395 -5.16 -23.20 13.17
C THR A 395 -3.90 -22.90 12.37
N PRO A 396 -2.72 -23.47 12.69
CA PRO A 396 -1.49 -23.23 11.95
C PRO A 396 -1.44 -24.04 10.65
N ASP A 397 -0.38 -23.87 9.86
CA ASP A 397 -0.05 -24.80 8.78
C ASP A 397 0.34 -26.20 9.33
N VAL A 398 0.51 -27.16 8.42
CA VAL A 398 0.90 -28.54 8.75
C VAL A 398 2.27 -28.64 9.44
N TYR A 399 3.11 -27.60 9.35
CA TYR A 399 4.42 -27.49 9.98
C TYR A 399 4.40 -26.70 11.31
N LEU A 400 3.20 -26.38 11.83
CA LEU A 400 2.95 -25.55 13.00
C LEU A 400 3.46 -24.11 12.87
N LYS A 401 3.69 -23.63 11.67
CA LYS A 401 4.05 -22.23 11.43
C LYS A 401 2.78 -21.42 11.24
N LEU A 402 2.87 -20.13 11.56
CA LEU A 402 1.86 -19.15 11.22
C LEU A 402 1.98 -18.78 9.75
N ARG A 403 1.87 -19.78 8.87
CA ARG A 403 1.53 -19.63 7.45
C ARG A 403 0.10 -20.09 7.27
N ALA A 404 -0.54 -19.63 6.20
CA ALA A 404 -1.91 -20.01 5.91
C ALA A 404 -2.10 -21.54 5.99
N PRO A 405 -3.20 -22.05 6.58
CA PRO A 405 -3.38 -23.48 6.82
C PRO A 405 -3.33 -24.37 5.56
N TRP A 406 -3.57 -23.77 4.40
CA TRP A 406 -3.52 -24.43 3.09
C TRP A 406 -2.13 -24.45 2.46
N ASN A 407 -1.18 -23.70 3.01
CA ASN A 407 0.17 -23.60 2.51
C ASN A 407 1.02 -24.77 3.05
N VAL A 408 1.72 -25.46 2.16
CA VAL A 408 2.59 -26.60 2.47
C VAL A 408 4.07 -26.23 2.44
N ASN A 409 4.42 -24.94 2.55
CA ASN A 409 5.79 -24.46 2.51
C ASN A 409 6.59 -24.87 3.77
N ASP A 410 7.54 -25.79 3.62
CA ASP A 410 8.36 -26.34 4.70
C ASP A 410 9.57 -25.46 5.09
N ARG A 411 9.86 -24.38 4.35
CA ARG A 411 11.00 -23.47 4.59
C ARG A 411 10.92 -22.78 5.95
N ALA A 412 12.05 -22.63 6.64
CA ALA A 412 12.10 -22.08 7.99
C ALA A 412 11.99 -20.54 8.04
N TYR A 413 12.36 -19.89 6.95
CA TYR A 413 12.50 -18.44 6.87
C TYR A 413 11.57 -17.84 5.82
N LEU A 414 11.40 -16.52 5.91
CA LEU A 414 10.62 -15.70 4.99
C LEU A 414 10.97 -16.01 3.53
N THR A 415 9.96 -16.32 2.72
CA THR A 415 10.05 -16.79 1.33
C THR A 415 9.36 -15.81 0.37
N ARG A 416 9.98 -15.53 -0.79
CA ARG A 416 9.45 -14.67 -1.86
C ARG A 416 9.52 -15.37 -3.22
N GLY A 417 8.49 -15.18 -4.04
CA GLY A 417 8.39 -15.75 -5.38
C GLY A 417 8.73 -14.78 -6.51
N MET A 418 8.71 -13.46 -6.26
CA MET A 418 9.24 -12.41 -7.14
C MET A 418 8.80 -12.52 -8.61
N GLY A 419 7.49 -12.62 -8.81
CA GLY A 419 6.85 -12.62 -10.11
C GLY A 419 6.63 -14.01 -10.69
N ASN A 420 6.88 -15.07 -9.93
CA ASN A 420 6.71 -16.46 -10.34
C ASN A 420 5.40 -17.08 -9.79
N MET A 421 4.59 -17.64 -10.68
CA MET A 421 3.40 -18.44 -10.37
C MET A 421 3.56 -19.83 -11.01
N CYS A 422 4.11 -20.79 -10.26
CA CYS A 422 4.34 -22.15 -10.73
C CYS A 422 5.14 -22.26 -12.04
N GLY A 423 6.19 -21.45 -12.19
CA GLY A 423 7.02 -21.37 -13.40
C GLY A 423 6.50 -20.40 -14.46
N ILE A 424 5.33 -19.77 -14.23
CA ILE A 424 4.74 -18.80 -15.15
C ILE A 424 4.98 -17.37 -14.64
N PRO A 425 5.52 -16.46 -15.48
CA PRO A 425 5.64 -15.05 -15.13
C PRO A 425 4.28 -14.38 -14.91
N THR A 426 4.15 -13.66 -13.79
CA THR A 426 2.95 -12.91 -13.42
C THR A 426 2.54 -11.83 -14.40
N SER A 427 3.47 -11.31 -15.21
CA SER A 427 3.29 -10.15 -16.09
C SER A 427 2.13 -10.24 -17.08
N ASN A 428 1.69 -11.46 -17.40
CA ASN A 428 0.65 -11.69 -18.39
C ASN A 428 -0.77 -11.58 -17.80
N THR A 429 -0.95 -11.89 -16.51
CA THR A 429 -2.28 -12.00 -15.87
C THR A 429 -2.43 -11.06 -14.67
N TYR A 430 -1.36 -10.86 -13.90
CA TYR A 430 -1.29 -9.91 -12.79
C TYR A 430 -0.15 -8.93 -13.06
N PRO A 431 -0.31 -8.05 -14.06
CA PRO A 431 0.73 -7.09 -14.39
C PRO A 431 1.02 -6.20 -13.19
N TRP A 432 2.29 -5.79 -13.06
CA TRP A 432 2.68 -4.83 -12.04
C TRP A 432 1.89 -3.52 -12.22
N PRO A 433 1.47 -2.85 -11.13
CA PRO A 433 0.67 -1.66 -11.25
C PRO A 433 1.34 -0.51 -11.98
N THR A 434 0.53 0.29 -12.67
CA THR A 434 1.00 1.42 -13.48
C THR A 434 0.39 2.73 -12.99
N CYS A 435 0.91 3.84 -13.53
CA CYS A 435 0.28 5.14 -13.37
C CYS A 435 -1.18 5.16 -13.85
N GLU A 436 -1.50 4.44 -14.92
CA GLU A 436 -2.87 4.33 -15.46
C GLU A 436 -3.80 3.62 -14.48
N THR A 437 -3.40 2.45 -13.95
CA THR A 437 -4.26 1.70 -13.01
C THR A 437 -4.51 2.49 -11.71
N HIS A 438 -3.53 3.25 -11.23
CA HIS A 438 -3.72 4.13 -10.07
C HIS A 438 -4.65 5.31 -10.38
N TYR A 439 -4.48 5.93 -11.54
CA TYR A 439 -5.32 7.05 -11.96
C TYR A 439 -6.77 6.61 -12.14
N ASP A 440 -6.98 5.45 -12.77
CA ASP A 440 -8.29 4.87 -12.98
C ASP A 440 -8.98 4.55 -11.66
N LEU A 441 -8.31 3.89 -10.72
CA LEU A 441 -8.86 3.63 -9.39
C LEU A 441 -9.24 4.95 -8.69
N ALA A 442 -8.39 5.98 -8.78
CA ALA A 442 -8.60 7.22 -8.05
C ALA A 442 -9.70 8.12 -8.66
N THR A 443 -10.02 7.94 -9.95
CA THR A 443 -10.90 8.88 -10.68
C THR A 443 -12.16 8.24 -11.27
N SER A 444 -12.21 6.92 -11.42
CA SER A 444 -13.32 6.23 -12.10
C SER A 444 -14.53 5.93 -11.22
N TYR A 445 -14.42 6.03 -9.89
CA TYR A 445 -15.50 5.65 -8.98
C TYR A 445 -16.21 6.86 -8.36
N LYS A 446 -17.52 6.71 -8.14
CA LYS A 446 -18.38 7.71 -7.46
C LYS A 446 -18.80 7.30 -6.06
N ASP A 447 -18.63 6.03 -5.71
CA ASP A 447 -19.07 5.43 -4.46
C ASP A 447 -17.97 4.61 -3.79
N PHE A 448 -18.01 4.59 -2.45
CA PHE A 448 -17.07 3.85 -1.62
C PHE A 448 -17.08 2.34 -1.90
N TYR A 449 -18.25 1.75 -2.16
CA TYR A 449 -18.41 0.31 -2.34
C TYR A 449 -17.58 -0.17 -3.53
N SER A 450 -17.78 0.44 -4.69
CA SER A 450 -17.09 0.11 -5.93
C SER A 450 -15.60 0.38 -5.84
N TYR A 451 -15.22 1.54 -5.26
CA TYR A 451 -13.82 1.89 -5.05
C TYR A 451 -13.11 0.83 -4.21
N VAL A 452 -13.67 0.46 -3.06
CA VAL A 452 -13.01 -0.50 -2.17
C VAL A 452 -12.88 -1.84 -2.85
N TRP A 453 -13.94 -2.38 -3.45
CA TRP A 453 -13.93 -3.67 -4.14
C TRP A 453 -12.87 -3.75 -5.24
N ASP A 454 -12.67 -2.68 -5.98
CA ASP A 454 -11.62 -2.63 -7.01
C ASP A 454 -10.23 -2.54 -6.37
N SER A 455 -10.09 -1.69 -5.35
CA SER A 455 -8.83 -1.43 -4.66
C SER A 455 -8.20 -2.66 -3.98
N LEU A 456 -8.96 -3.72 -3.66
CA LEU A 456 -8.38 -4.97 -3.13
C LEU A 456 -7.56 -5.70 -4.20
N TYR A 457 -8.02 -5.64 -5.45
CA TYR A 457 -7.52 -6.43 -6.55
C TYR A 457 -6.55 -5.63 -7.39
N ASP A 458 -6.96 -4.63 -8.17
CA ASP A 458 -6.05 -3.82 -9.00
C ASP A 458 -6.12 -2.36 -8.49
N PRO A 459 -5.01 -1.72 -8.10
CA PRO A 459 -3.60 -2.10 -8.26
C PRO A 459 -2.95 -2.87 -7.10
N HIS A 460 -3.67 -3.16 -6.03
CA HIS A 460 -3.06 -3.68 -4.81
C HIS A 460 -2.61 -5.16 -4.90
N GLY A 461 -3.51 -6.05 -5.30
CA GLY A 461 -3.33 -7.50 -5.34
C GLY A 461 -2.11 -7.96 -6.14
N PRO A 462 -1.85 -7.44 -7.35
CA PRO A 462 -0.65 -7.76 -8.12
C PRO A 462 0.67 -7.56 -7.34
N VAL A 463 0.76 -6.59 -6.43
CA VAL A 463 1.97 -6.39 -5.60
C VAL A 463 2.20 -7.60 -4.69
N HIS A 464 1.15 -8.08 -4.02
CA HIS A 464 1.24 -9.26 -3.16
C HIS A 464 1.54 -10.54 -3.94
N ILE A 465 0.87 -10.72 -5.08
CA ILE A 465 1.08 -11.86 -5.98
C ILE A 465 2.51 -11.87 -6.52
N TRP A 466 3.01 -10.72 -6.94
CA TRP A 466 4.36 -10.61 -7.45
C TRP A 466 5.40 -10.89 -6.36
N ILE A 467 5.33 -10.28 -5.18
CA ILE A 467 6.35 -10.50 -4.14
C ILE A 467 6.27 -11.94 -3.59
N GLY A 468 5.06 -12.44 -3.31
CA GLY A 468 4.87 -13.75 -2.69
C GLY A 468 5.01 -14.90 -3.68
N GLY A 469 4.33 -14.85 -4.83
CA GLY A 469 4.31 -15.92 -5.83
C GLY A 469 3.82 -17.28 -5.29
N VAL A 470 3.83 -18.28 -6.17
CA VAL A 470 3.55 -19.68 -5.83
C VAL A 470 4.66 -20.56 -6.39
N LEU A 471 5.27 -21.35 -5.51
CA LEU A 471 6.53 -22.05 -5.75
C LEU A 471 6.33 -23.58 -5.76
N ASP A 472 7.34 -24.27 -6.30
CA ASP A 472 7.49 -25.74 -6.29
C ASP A 472 6.39 -26.53 -7.03
N CYS A 473 5.64 -25.86 -7.92
CA CYS A 473 4.54 -26.43 -8.72
C CYS A 473 4.80 -26.45 -10.24
N GLU A 474 5.99 -26.07 -10.74
CA GLU A 474 6.25 -26.00 -12.19
C GLU A 474 6.09 -27.36 -12.89
N GLN A 475 6.59 -28.43 -12.26
CA GLN A 475 6.47 -29.78 -12.81
C GLN A 475 5.00 -30.25 -12.85
N THR A 476 4.17 -29.79 -11.91
CA THR A 476 2.72 -30.03 -11.94
C THR A 476 2.11 -29.47 -13.20
N TYR A 477 2.33 -28.18 -13.47
CA TYR A 477 1.70 -27.53 -14.62
C TYR A 477 2.32 -27.96 -15.95
N THR A 478 3.57 -28.40 -15.95
CA THR A 478 4.18 -29.14 -17.07
C THR A 478 3.43 -30.44 -17.37
N THR A 479 2.93 -31.13 -16.35
CA THR A 479 2.14 -32.37 -16.49
C THR A 479 0.74 -32.06 -17.00
N ILE A 480 0.06 -31.09 -16.39
CA ILE A 480 -1.28 -30.62 -16.80
C ILE A 480 -1.26 -30.15 -18.26
N ARG A 481 -0.19 -29.49 -18.71
CA ARG A 481 0.00 -29.07 -20.11
C ARG A 481 -0.16 -30.22 -21.11
N ASN A 482 0.27 -31.43 -20.76
CA ASN A 482 0.14 -32.58 -21.66
C ASN A 482 -1.31 -33.06 -21.81
N LEU A 483 -2.18 -32.68 -20.86
CA LEU A 483 -3.60 -33.06 -20.84
C LEU A 483 -4.47 -32.00 -21.52
N VAL A 484 -4.24 -30.71 -21.22
CA VAL A 484 -5.13 -29.61 -21.63
C VAL A 484 -4.49 -28.57 -22.55
N GLY A 485 -3.20 -28.72 -22.87
CA GLY A 485 -2.44 -27.77 -23.68
C GLY A 485 -1.74 -26.67 -22.87
N GLU A 486 -0.88 -25.91 -23.55
CA GLU A 486 0.00 -24.90 -22.94
C GLU A 486 -0.75 -23.69 -22.38
N GLU A 487 -1.71 -23.17 -23.14
CA GLU A 487 -2.52 -22.02 -22.74
C GLU A 487 -3.33 -22.31 -21.48
N ALA A 488 -4.13 -23.38 -21.49
CA ALA A 488 -4.96 -23.77 -20.35
C ALA A 488 -4.12 -24.11 -19.11
N ALA A 489 -3.01 -24.83 -19.26
CA ALA A 489 -2.13 -25.12 -18.12
C ALA A 489 -1.48 -23.86 -17.55
N GLY A 490 -1.07 -22.92 -18.41
CA GLY A 490 -0.55 -21.62 -17.98
C GLY A 490 -1.59 -20.80 -17.22
N GLU A 491 -2.83 -20.72 -17.71
CA GLU A 491 -3.90 -20.03 -17.01
C GLU A 491 -4.26 -20.68 -15.68
N LEU A 492 -4.34 -22.02 -15.60
CA LEU A 492 -4.56 -22.71 -14.32
C LEU A 492 -3.43 -22.43 -13.31
N ALA A 493 -2.17 -22.37 -13.77
CA ALA A 493 -1.02 -22.03 -12.93
C ALA A 493 -1.17 -20.65 -12.28
N MET A 494 -1.72 -19.67 -13.02
CA MET A 494 -2.01 -18.33 -12.53
C MET A 494 -3.11 -18.29 -11.46
N PHE A 495 -3.97 -19.31 -11.38
CA PHE A 495 -4.98 -19.45 -10.33
C PHE A 495 -4.58 -20.40 -9.19
N SER A 496 -3.37 -20.97 -9.22
CA SER A 496 -2.90 -21.96 -8.24
C SER A 496 -3.10 -21.57 -6.77
N PHE A 497 -2.76 -20.33 -6.40
CA PHE A 497 -3.01 -19.77 -5.07
C PHE A 497 -4.50 -19.75 -4.72
N VAL A 498 -5.32 -19.20 -5.61
CA VAL A 498 -6.77 -19.05 -5.42
C VAL A 498 -7.44 -20.42 -5.32
N HIS A 499 -7.04 -21.38 -6.15
CA HIS A 499 -7.51 -22.76 -6.10
C HIS A 499 -7.22 -23.38 -4.73
N ARG A 500 -5.96 -23.33 -4.26
CA ARG A 500 -5.57 -23.92 -2.99
C ARG A 500 -6.30 -23.27 -1.80
N LYS A 501 -6.38 -21.93 -1.78
CA LYS A 501 -7.12 -21.16 -0.76
C LYS A 501 -8.60 -21.54 -0.73
N ASN A 502 -9.27 -21.51 -1.88
CA ASN A 502 -10.71 -21.75 -1.96
C ASN A 502 -11.06 -23.20 -1.62
N LEU A 503 -10.27 -24.18 -2.07
CA LEU A 503 -10.47 -25.58 -1.67
C LEU A 503 -10.32 -25.77 -0.15
N TYR A 504 -9.40 -25.04 0.50
CA TYR A 504 -9.33 -25.07 1.97
C TYR A 504 -10.56 -24.45 2.63
N ARG A 505 -11.01 -23.28 2.16
CA ARG A 505 -12.19 -22.59 2.70
C ARG A 505 -13.47 -23.41 2.57
N GLU A 506 -13.58 -24.21 1.50
CA GLU A 506 -14.67 -25.15 1.27
C GLU A 506 -14.52 -26.49 2.03
N GLY A 507 -13.45 -26.65 2.83
CA GLY A 507 -13.19 -27.89 3.57
C GLY A 507 -12.80 -29.08 2.69
N ILE A 508 -12.33 -28.84 1.47
CA ILE A 508 -11.85 -29.89 0.56
C ILE A 508 -10.38 -30.16 0.79
N PHE A 509 -9.54 -29.12 0.71
CA PHE A 509 -8.12 -29.26 0.97
C PHE A 509 -7.85 -29.16 2.47
N GLN A 510 -7.28 -30.21 3.04
CA GLN A 510 -6.98 -30.28 4.47
C GLN A 510 -5.67 -31.01 4.73
N CYS A 511 -5.10 -30.78 5.91
CA CYS A 511 -3.97 -31.52 6.43
C CYS A 511 -4.35 -32.20 7.75
N SER A 512 -4.03 -33.48 7.88
CA SER A 512 -4.25 -34.26 9.08
C SER A 512 -2.98 -34.28 9.95
N GLY A 513 -3.13 -33.86 11.21
CA GLY A 513 -2.04 -33.86 12.19
C GLY A 513 -0.94 -32.86 11.84
N THR A 514 0.30 -33.20 12.21
CA THR A 514 1.47 -32.33 12.04
C THR A 514 2.55 -33.07 11.28
N ALA A 515 3.22 -32.40 10.36
CA ALA A 515 4.35 -32.94 9.63
C ALA A 515 5.52 -33.27 10.57
N GLY A 516 6.20 -34.39 10.29
CA GLY A 516 7.44 -34.76 10.95
C GLY A 516 8.56 -33.76 10.68
N VAL A 517 9.56 -33.75 11.56
CA VAL A 517 10.75 -32.90 11.37
C VAL A 517 11.45 -33.27 10.06
N GLY A 518 11.56 -32.31 9.15
CA GLY A 518 12.21 -32.49 7.84
C GLY A 518 11.35 -33.18 6.78
N GLN A 519 10.10 -33.53 7.10
CA GLN A 519 9.17 -34.12 6.13
C GLN A 519 8.84 -33.10 5.03
N LYS A 520 9.01 -33.51 3.77
CA LYS A 520 8.89 -32.60 2.62
C LYS A 520 7.44 -32.48 2.11
N PRO A 521 7.09 -31.38 1.41
CA PRO A 521 5.75 -31.16 0.88
C PRO A 521 5.26 -32.33 0.00
N GLU A 522 6.13 -32.91 -0.81
CA GLU A 522 5.81 -34.04 -1.67
C GLU A 522 5.47 -35.30 -0.86
N GLU A 523 6.14 -35.49 0.28
CA GLU A 523 5.91 -36.63 1.17
C GLU A 523 4.57 -36.51 1.91
N ILE A 524 4.24 -35.33 2.46
CA ILE A 524 2.94 -35.12 3.13
C ILE A 524 1.75 -35.25 2.15
N LEU A 525 1.93 -34.86 0.88
CA LEU A 525 0.88 -34.99 -0.14
C LEU A 525 0.75 -36.44 -0.61
N SER A 526 1.86 -37.11 -0.94
CA SER A 526 1.83 -38.50 -1.44
C SER A 526 1.41 -39.54 -0.40
N THR A 527 1.63 -39.27 0.89
CA THR A 527 1.15 -40.13 1.99
C THR A 527 -0.31 -39.89 2.35
N GLY A 528 -0.98 -38.92 1.72
CA GLY A 528 -2.35 -38.52 2.05
C GLY A 528 -2.47 -37.83 3.40
N GLN A 529 -1.37 -37.26 3.91
CA GLN A 529 -1.41 -36.42 5.11
C GLN A 529 -2.04 -35.06 4.80
N CYS A 530 -1.76 -34.50 3.62
CA CYS A 530 -2.41 -33.31 3.08
C CYS A 530 -3.00 -33.63 1.70
N GLY A 531 -4.05 -32.91 1.30
CA GLY A 531 -4.67 -33.06 -0.01
C GLY A 531 -6.18 -32.82 0.05
N CYS A 532 -6.88 -33.26 -0.98
CA CYS A 532 -8.34 -33.30 -1.01
C CYS A 532 -8.85 -34.53 -0.21
N LEU A 533 -8.64 -34.51 1.11
CA LEU A 533 -8.87 -35.65 1.99
C LEU A 533 -10.36 -36.00 2.06
N GLY A 534 -10.69 -37.29 1.97
CA GLY A 534 -12.08 -37.77 2.01
C GLY A 534 -12.76 -37.88 0.64
N TYR A 535 -12.06 -37.55 -0.45
CA TYR A 535 -12.54 -37.68 -1.83
C TYR A 535 -11.82 -38.85 -2.54
N ASP A 536 -12.56 -39.70 -3.26
CA ASP A 536 -11.99 -40.75 -4.10
C ASP A 536 -11.81 -40.23 -5.54
N LEU A 537 -10.60 -39.76 -5.84
CA LEU A 537 -10.27 -39.22 -7.17
C LEU A 537 -9.94 -40.31 -8.20
N THR A 538 -9.90 -41.59 -7.81
CA THR A 538 -9.56 -42.70 -8.71
C THR A 538 -10.77 -43.26 -9.46
N GLN A 539 -11.98 -43.01 -8.97
CA GLN A 539 -13.24 -43.51 -9.51
C GLN A 539 -14.42 -42.60 -9.08
N GLY A 540 -15.66 -42.93 -9.43
CA GLY A 540 -16.82 -42.17 -8.96
C GLY A 540 -16.90 -40.73 -9.51
N THR A 541 -17.62 -39.84 -8.84
CA THR A 541 -17.88 -38.46 -9.32
C THR A 541 -17.31 -37.38 -8.41
N ASP A 542 -16.55 -37.75 -7.38
CA ASP A 542 -15.98 -36.83 -6.39
C ASP A 542 -15.11 -35.73 -7.03
N TYR A 543 -14.44 -36.04 -8.15
CA TYR A 543 -13.66 -35.06 -8.88
C TYR A 543 -14.49 -33.89 -9.44
N GLN A 544 -15.77 -34.10 -9.76
CA GLN A 544 -16.66 -33.06 -10.32
C GLN A 544 -16.89 -31.96 -9.30
N ASP A 545 -17.19 -32.36 -8.06
CA ASP A 545 -17.45 -31.46 -6.94
C ASP A 545 -16.21 -30.60 -6.58
N ILE A 546 -15.01 -31.12 -6.80
CA ILE A 546 -13.76 -30.37 -6.63
C ILE A 546 -13.49 -29.50 -7.86
N PHE A 547 -13.63 -30.05 -9.06
CA PHE A 547 -13.40 -29.34 -10.31
C PHE A 547 -14.28 -28.09 -10.44
N ASP A 548 -15.56 -28.21 -10.07
CA ASP A 548 -16.54 -27.11 -10.12
C ASP A 548 -16.21 -25.98 -9.14
N ARG A 549 -15.41 -26.25 -8.09
CA ARG A 549 -14.92 -25.25 -7.13
C ARG A 549 -13.54 -24.70 -7.46
N LEU A 550 -12.83 -25.29 -8.40
CA LEU A 550 -11.60 -24.69 -8.93
C LEU A 550 -12.00 -23.46 -9.75
N THR A 551 -11.67 -22.29 -9.23
CA THR A 551 -11.98 -21.00 -9.85
C THR A 551 -11.58 -20.98 -11.33
N MET A 552 -12.55 -20.71 -12.20
CA MET A 552 -12.41 -20.64 -13.65
C MET A 552 -11.96 -21.93 -14.37
N ALA A 553 -11.86 -23.08 -13.70
CA ALA A 553 -11.34 -24.29 -14.33
C ALA A 553 -12.15 -24.72 -15.56
N ASP A 554 -13.48 -24.70 -15.49
CA ASP A 554 -14.34 -25.07 -16.64
C ASP A 554 -14.17 -24.09 -17.81
N SER A 555 -14.05 -22.79 -17.54
CA SER A 555 -13.82 -21.78 -18.60
C SER A 555 -12.43 -21.88 -19.24
N ILE A 556 -11.42 -22.26 -18.46
CA ILE A 556 -10.02 -22.34 -18.92
C ILE A 556 -9.78 -23.63 -19.71
N ILE A 557 -10.26 -24.76 -19.19
CA ILE A 557 -10.02 -26.08 -19.78
C ILE A 557 -11.03 -26.34 -20.91
N GLY A 558 -12.24 -25.82 -20.80
CA GLY A 558 -13.31 -26.01 -21.77
C GLY A 558 -13.91 -27.42 -21.76
N ASP A 559 -14.48 -27.81 -22.90
CA ASP A 559 -15.16 -29.10 -23.09
C ASP A 559 -14.15 -30.21 -23.37
N VAL A 560 -13.55 -30.74 -22.30
CA VAL A 560 -12.71 -31.95 -22.31
C VAL A 560 -13.45 -33.10 -21.65
N ASP A 561 -13.01 -34.33 -21.90
CA ASP A 561 -13.64 -35.50 -21.29
C ASP A 561 -13.47 -35.55 -19.76
N ASP A 562 -14.39 -36.26 -19.12
CA ASP A 562 -14.45 -36.46 -17.67
C ASP A 562 -13.17 -37.11 -17.09
N GLU A 563 -12.43 -37.89 -17.90
CA GLU A 563 -11.19 -38.53 -17.47
C GLU A 563 -10.07 -37.50 -17.34
N VAL A 564 -9.95 -36.58 -18.30
CA VAL A 564 -9.03 -35.43 -18.25
C VAL A 564 -9.38 -34.51 -17.08
N LYS A 565 -10.66 -34.16 -16.89
CA LYS A 565 -11.09 -33.32 -15.74
C LYS A 565 -10.69 -33.97 -14.41
N ARG A 566 -10.91 -35.28 -14.27
CA ARG A 566 -10.49 -36.05 -13.08
C ARG A 566 -8.99 -36.04 -12.88
N GLU A 567 -8.22 -36.28 -13.93
CA GLU A 567 -6.76 -36.33 -13.84
C GLU A 567 -6.18 -34.97 -13.43
N VAL A 568 -6.66 -33.87 -14.03
CA VAL A 568 -6.28 -32.51 -13.65
C VAL A 568 -6.63 -32.23 -12.18
N THR A 569 -7.85 -32.56 -11.74
CA THR A 569 -8.26 -32.42 -10.34
C THR A 569 -7.35 -33.22 -9.40
N SER A 570 -7.06 -34.47 -9.73
CA SER A 570 -6.16 -35.33 -8.95
C SER A 570 -4.75 -34.74 -8.85
N ILE A 571 -4.24 -34.20 -9.95
CA ILE A 571 -2.93 -33.56 -9.97
C ILE A 571 -2.91 -32.32 -9.07
N ILE A 572 -3.90 -31.42 -9.17
CA ILE A 572 -3.99 -30.20 -8.35
C ILE A 572 -4.12 -30.54 -6.85
N CYS A 573 -4.94 -31.54 -6.51
CA CYS A 573 -5.11 -32.01 -5.13
C CYS A 573 -3.82 -32.55 -4.51
N GLY A 574 -2.93 -33.15 -5.31
CA GLY A 574 -1.66 -33.73 -4.85
C GLY A 574 -0.41 -32.87 -5.09
N THR A 575 -0.58 -31.62 -5.53
CA THR A 575 0.55 -30.75 -5.93
C THR A 575 1.15 -29.96 -4.75
N PRO A 576 2.48 -29.95 -4.59
CA PRO A 576 3.15 -28.95 -3.78
C PRO A 576 2.88 -27.56 -4.37
N ALA A 577 2.16 -26.73 -3.65
CA ALA A 577 1.90 -25.33 -4.02
C ALA A 577 2.29 -24.48 -2.81
N ASN A 578 3.50 -23.92 -2.88
CA ASN A 578 4.11 -23.19 -1.77
C ASN A 578 3.93 -21.69 -1.99
N ASP A 579 2.94 -21.10 -1.34
CA ASP A 579 2.75 -19.65 -1.39
C ASP A 579 3.94 -18.98 -0.68
N GLY A 580 4.55 -17.97 -1.30
CA GLY A 580 5.49 -17.10 -0.60
C GLY A 580 4.76 -16.22 0.42
N ASP A 581 5.52 -15.73 1.40
CA ASP A 581 4.92 -15.21 2.63
C ASP A 581 4.12 -13.93 2.41
N HIS A 582 4.50 -13.08 1.43
CA HIS A 582 3.78 -11.85 1.11
C HIS A 582 2.38 -12.07 0.45
N LEU A 583 2.09 -13.27 -0.06
CA LEU A 583 0.82 -13.60 -0.74
C LEU A 583 -0.24 -14.19 0.21
N GLN A 584 0.14 -14.60 1.41
CA GLN A 584 -0.71 -15.40 2.30
C GLN A 584 -0.98 -14.73 3.65
N ALA A 585 -1.69 -15.41 4.54
CA ALA A 585 -2.15 -14.89 5.83
C ALA A 585 -1.04 -14.29 6.73
N SER A 586 0.24 -14.60 6.50
CA SER A 586 1.38 -14.05 7.23
C SER A 586 2.18 -12.99 6.47
N SER A 587 1.56 -12.34 5.48
CA SER A 587 2.18 -11.31 4.64
C SER A 587 2.80 -10.17 5.43
N SER A 588 2.21 -9.80 6.56
CA SER A 588 2.73 -8.74 7.45
C SER A 588 4.09 -9.03 8.10
N LEU A 589 4.61 -10.26 7.99
CA LEU A 589 5.97 -10.58 8.41
C LEU A 589 7.04 -10.04 7.44
N ASP A 590 6.68 -9.82 6.17
CA ASP A 590 7.58 -9.21 5.18
C ASP A 590 7.68 -7.69 5.45
N PRO A 591 8.91 -7.11 5.52
CA PRO A 591 9.06 -5.68 5.79
C PRO A 591 8.43 -4.76 4.72
N SER A 592 8.27 -5.24 3.48
CA SER A 592 7.65 -4.47 2.39
C SER A 592 6.12 -4.37 2.48
N PHE A 593 5.47 -5.16 3.33
CA PHE A 593 4.03 -5.08 3.60
C PHE A 593 3.62 -3.70 4.14
N TRP A 594 4.42 -3.16 5.06
CA TRP A 594 4.09 -1.95 5.81
C TRP A 594 3.99 -0.68 4.96
N PRO A 595 4.93 -0.40 4.03
CA PRO A 595 4.79 0.75 3.14
C PRO A 595 3.82 0.54 1.96
N THR A 596 3.35 -0.69 1.70
CA THR A 596 2.42 -1.00 0.59
C THR A 596 1.02 -0.39 0.83
N HIS A 597 0.46 -0.57 2.03
CA HIS A 597 -0.93 -0.18 2.34
C HIS A 597 -1.17 1.34 2.45
N PRO A 598 -0.22 2.16 2.96
CA PRO A 598 -0.33 3.61 2.90
C PRO A 598 -0.53 4.17 1.49
N THR A 599 -0.06 3.48 0.44
CA THR A 599 -0.29 3.88 -0.96
C THR A 599 -1.77 3.80 -1.33
N MET A 600 -2.48 2.75 -0.89
CA MET A 600 -3.92 2.61 -1.12
C MET A 600 -4.73 3.63 -0.32
N GLU A 601 -4.34 3.89 0.94
CA GLU A 601 -4.94 4.93 1.77
C GLU A 601 -4.74 6.32 1.15
N ARG A 602 -3.55 6.61 0.60
CA ARG A 602 -3.24 7.86 -0.11
C ARG A 602 -4.10 8.04 -1.36
N LEU A 603 -4.30 7.00 -2.16
CA LEU A 603 -5.21 7.03 -3.33
C LEU A 603 -6.66 7.31 -2.92
N TRP A 604 -7.12 6.71 -1.82
CA TRP A 604 -8.45 6.98 -1.28
C TRP A 604 -8.59 8.44 -0.90
N MET A 605 -7.65 8.96 -0.10
CA MET A 605 -7.65 10.38 0.29
C MET A 605 -7.62 11.32 -0.91
N TYR A 606 -6.84 11.01 -1.95
CA TYR A 606 -6.83 11.78 -3.20
C TYR A 606 -8.22 11.78 -3.87
N SER A 607 -8.86 10.63 -3.98
CA SER A 607 -10.21 10.48 -4.56
C SER A 607 -11.25 11.32 -3.82
N ILE A 608 -11.08 11.47 -2.50
CA ILE A 608 -11.92 12.32 -1.65
C ILE A 608 -11.64 13.80 -1.88
N LEU A 609 -10.38 14.21 -1.89
CA LEU A 609 -10.01 15.61 -2.03
C LEU A 609 -10.35 16.18 -3.41
N THR A 610 -10.28 15.35 -4.45
CA THR A 610 -10.67 15.68 -5.83
C THR A 610 -12.18 15.53 -6.08
N GLY A 611 -12.94 15.02 -5.10
CA GLY A 611 -14.39 14.92 -5.15
C GLY A 611 -14.92 13.92 -6.17
N HIS A 612 -14.17 12.85 -6.45
CA HIS A 612 -14.65 11.75 -7.30
C HIS A 612 -15.65 10.88 -6.53
N ILE A 613 -15.34 10.54 -5.28
CA ILE A 613 -16.28 9.86 -4.39
C ILE A 613 -17.29 10.85 -3.83
N THR A 614 -18.56 10.56 -4.05
CA THR A 614 -19.71 11.36 -3.59
C THR A 614 -20.70 10.54 -2.77
N ASP A 615 -20.69 9.21 -2.92
CA ASP A 615 -21.47 8.28 -2.12
C ASP A 615 -20.56 7.54 -1.13
N PHE A 616 -20.78 7.83 0.15
CA PHE A 616 -20.02 7.31 1.29
C PHE A 616 -20.82 6.28 2.09
N THR A 617 -21.86 5.71 1.49
CA THR A 617 -22.66 4.68 2.13
C THR A 617 -21.78 3.48 2.49
N TRP A 618 -22.07 2.81 3.60
CA TRP A 618 -21.48 1.53 3.99
C TRP A 618 -22.51 0.71 4.79
N PRO A 619 -23.08 -0.36 4.22
CA PRO A 619 -24.10 -1.17 4.89
C PRO A 619 -23.54 -2.07 5.99
N ASP A 620 -24.45 -2.58 6.84
CA ASP A 620 -24.14 -3.60 7.86
C ASP A 620 -24.55 -5.02 7.44
N GLY A 621 -24.90 -5.19 6.16
CA GLY A 621 -25.24 -6.47 5.55
C GLY A 621 -25.36 -6.35 4.05
N ASP A 622 -25.59 -7.47 3.39
CA ASP A 622 -25.77 -7.52 1.94
C ASP A 622 -26.98 -6.68 1.50
N VAL A 623 -26.83 -5.95 0.39
CA VAL A 623 -27.87 -5.04 -0.11
C VAL A 623 -28.39 -5.52 -1.45
N THR A 624 -29.71 -5.66 -1.58
CA THR A 624 -30.33 -5.94 -2.88
C THR A 624 -30.53 -4.65 -3.67
N VAL A 625 -29.96 -4.60 -4.88
CA VAL A 625 -30.05 -3.48 -5.80
C VAL A 625 -30.77 -3.91 -7.08
N THR A 626 -31.63 -3.03 -7.62
CA THR A 626 -32.28 -3.27 -8.92
C THR A 626 -31.65 -2.36 -9.97
N LYS A 627 -31.03 -2.95 -10.99
CA LYS A 627 -30.45 -2.27 -12.14
C LYS A 627 -31.52 -1.55 -12.98
N PRO A 628 -31.14 -0.55 -13.80
CA PRO A 628 -32.09 0.19 -14.63
C PRO A 628 -32.80 -0.67 -15.68
N ASP A 629 -32.21 -1.82 -16.04
CA ASP A 629 -32.79 -2.82 -16.93
C ASP A 629 -33.77 -3.78 -16.21
N GLY A 630 -33.96 -3.62 -14.89
CA GLY A 630 -34.82 -4.44 -14.06
C GLY A 630 -34.15 -5.66 -13.43
N THR A 631 -32.86 -5.90 -13.71
CA THR A 631 -32.09 -6.99 -13.09
C THR A 631 -31.92 -6.74 -11.59
N VAL A 632 -32.10 -7.77 -10.76
CA VAL A 632 -31.93 -7.70 -9.31
C VAL A 632 -30.62 -8.37 -8.92
N GLU A 633 -29.85 -7.67 -8.10
CA GLU A 633 -28.46 -8.00 -7.78
C GLU A 633 -28.23 -7.86 -6.29
N VAL A 634 -27.34 -8.69 -5.74
CA VAL A 634 -26.91 -8.58 -4.35
C VAL A 634 -25.52 -7.97 -4.33
N GLU A 635 -25.42 -6.80 -3.73
CA GLU A 635 -24.15 -6.17 -3.36
C GLU A 635 -23.71 -6.75 -2.03
N SER A 636 -22.85 -7.77 -2.08
CA SER A 636 -22.31 -8.39 -0.87
C SER A 636 -21.26 -7.52 -0.20
N ILE A 637 -21.20 -7.57 1.13
CA ILE A 637 -20.15 -6.87 1.90
C ILE A 637 -18.85 -7.68 1.99
N SER A 638 -18.93 -8.98 1.74
CA SER A 638 -17.82 -9.95 1.78
C SER A 638 -18.09 -11.10 0.82
N LEU A 639 -17.04 -11.70 0.26
CA LEU A 639 -17.16 -12.97 -0.48
C LEU A 639 -17.57 -14.14 0.44
N TYR A 640 -17.45 -13.99 1.77
CA TYR A 640 -17.84 -15.00 2.76
C TYR A 640 -19.21 -14.75 3.38
N GLY A 641 -20.00 -13.87 2.76
CA GLY A 641 -21.34 -13.51 3.21
C GLY A 641 -21.36 -12.49 4.35
N ASP A 642 -22.57 -12.07 4.71
CA ASP A 642 -22.79 -10.96 5.64
C ASP A 642 -22.49 -11.30 7.11
N THR A 643 -22.23 -12.57 7.44
CA THR A 643 -21.85 -13.04 8.78
C THR A 643 -20.35 -12.92 9.06
N CYS A 644 -19.52 -12.78 8.01
CA CYS A 644 -18.08 -12.60 8.13
C CYS A 644 -17.79 -11.20 8.71
N THR A 645 -17.34 -11.16 9.96
CA THR A 645 -17.07 -9.90 10.68
C THR A 645 -15.83 -9.22 10.12
N GLY A 646 -15.75 -7.91 10.30
CA GLY A 646 -14.68 -7.07 9.76
C GLY A 646 -15.09 -6.32 8.50
N HIS A 647 -16.26 -6.61 7.91
CA HIS A 647 -16.72 -5.97 6.66
C HIS A 647 -17.98 -5.11 6.81
N ARG A 648 -18.72 -5.20 7.92
CA ARG A 648 -19.85 -4.32 8.19
C ARG A 648 -19.33 -2.95 8.57
N GLY A 649 -20.09 -1.90 8.27
CA GLY A 649 -19.73 -0.55 8.70
C GLY A 649 -19.70 -0.40 10.22
N SER A 650 -20.50 -1.18 10.94
CA SER A 650 -20.61 -1.21 12.41
C SER A 650 -19.61 -2.15 13.09
N ASP A 651 -18.86 -2.95 12.35
CA ASP A 651 -17.90 -3.88 12.97
C ASP A 651 -16.80 -3.09 13.67
N VAL A 652 -16.57 -3.41 14.94
CA VAL A 652 -15.59 -2.72 15.80
C VAL A 652 -14.28 -3.48 15.77
N PHE A 653 -13.21 -2.87 15.28
CA PHE A 653 -11.88 -3.50 15.24
C PHE A 653 -11.38 -3.79 16.67
N PRO A 654 -10.82 -4.99 16.98
CA PRO A 654 -10.43 -6.08 16.07
C PRO A 654 -11.47 -7.22 15.96
N PHE A 655 -12.77 -6.91 16.06
CA PHE A 655 -13.86 -7.87 15.80
C PHE A 655 -13.89 -9.08 16.74
N GLY A 656 -13.41 -8.91 17.97
CA GLY A 656 -13.29 -9.98 18.96
C GLY A 656 -12.13 -10.96 18.69
N LEU A 657 -11.31 -10.72 17.65
CA LEU A 657 -10.20 -11.61 17.29
C LEU A 657 -9.14 -11.73 18.38
N LEU A 658 -9.08 -10.84 19.36
CA LEU A 658 -8.11 -10.92 20.47
C LEU A 658 -8.73 -11.33 21.80
N ASP A 659 -10.04 -11.60 21.86
CA ASP A 659 -10.77 -11.84 23.12
C ASP A 659 -10.29 -13.11 23.86
N SER A 660 -9.75 -14.07 23.10
CA SER A 660 -9.23 -15.33 23.60
C SER A 660 -7.69 -15.38 23.71
N ASP A 661 -7.01 -14.29 23.37
CA ASP A 661 -5.55 -14.20 23.43
C ASP A 661 -5.09 -13.86 24.86
N THR A 662 -3.95 -14.40 25.29
CA THR A 662 -3.39 -14.15 26.64
C THR A 662 -1.91 -13.74 26.58
N ASP A 663 -1.48 -13.16 25.45
CA ASP A 663 -0.11 -12.69 25.23
C ASP A 663 0.09 -11.20 25.59
N ASP A 664 -0.91 -10.60 26.26
CA ASP A 664 -0.96 -9.20 26.66
C ASP A 664 -0.71 -8.22 25.49
N PHE A 665 -1.01 -8.62 24.25
CA PHE A 665 -1.00 -7.75 23.09
C PHE A 665 -2.22 -6.82 23.15
N THR A 666 -1.97 -5.51 23.00
CA THR A 666 -3.03 -4.50 22.96
C THR A 666 -2.86 -3.64 21.72
N ILE A 667 -3.95 -3.44 20.99
CA ILE A 667 -3.96 -2.58 19.81
C ILE A 667 -3.87 -1.11 20.22
N LYS A 668 -2.87 -0.43 19.65
CA LYS A 668 -2.63 1.00 19.84
C LYS A 668 -2.37 1.63 18.49
N THR A 669 -3.27 2.49 18.02
CA THR A 669 -3.19 3.05 16.66
C THR A 669 -2.68 4.49 16.65
N GLY A 670 -2.75 5.20 17.78
CA GLY A 670 -2.56 6.65 17.83
C GLY A 670 -3.65 7.47 17.11
N ILE A 671 -4.63 6.82 16.49
CA ILE A 671 -5.80 7.50 15.91
C ILE A 671 -6.64 8.02 17.07
N ARG A 672 -6.94 9.32 17.05
CA ARG A 672 -7.86 9.93 18.01
C ARG A 672 -9.27 9.43 17.73
N GLY A 673 -9.68 8.39 18.45
CA GLY A 673 -11.02 7.84 18.37
C GLY A 673 -12.08 8.70 19.06
N ASN A 674 -13.29 8.15 19.14
CA ASN A 674 -14.32 8.68 20.03
C ASN A 674 -13.78 8.64 21.48
N PRO A 675 -13.82 9.74 22.26
CA PRO A 675 -13.41 9.77 23.66
C PRO A 675 -14.03 8.66 24.51
N ASP A 676 -15.23 8.20 24.14
CA ASP A 676 -15.98 7.15 24.84
C ASP A 676 -15.52 5.71 24.49
N THR A 677 -14.94 5.50 23.30
CA THR A 677 -14.53 4.15 22.82
C THR A 677 -13.02 3.96 22.68
N GLY A 678 -12.23 5.02 22.79
CA GLY A 678 -10.77 4.97 22.74
C GLY A 678 -10.23 4.43 21.40
N ASN A 679 -9.45 3.35 21.44
CA ASN A 679 -8.87 2.71 20.24
C ASN A 679 -9.81 1.70 19.57
N GLN A 680 -11.00 1.46 20.12
CA GLN A 680 -12.00 0.58 19.52
C GLN A 680 -12.89 1.44 18.61
N LEU A 681 -12.65 1.33 17.31
CA LEU A 681 -13.36 2.09 16.29
C LEU A 681 -14.13 1.13 15.40
N THR A 682 -15.36 1.52 15.06
CA THR A 682 -16.09 0.90 13.97
C THR A 682 -15.39 1.19 12.64
N ASN A 683 -15.59 0.34 11.64
CA ASN A 683 -15.12 0.58 10.28
C ASN A 683 -15.51 1.97 9.74
N ARG A 684 -16.76 2.42 9.98
CA ARG A 684 -17.18 3.77 9.60
C ARG A 684 -16.43 4.87 10.35
N GLU A 685 -16.14 4.72 11.64
CA GLU A 685 -15.37 5.69 12.41
C GLU A 685 -13.92 5.78 11.94
N VAL A 686 -13.29 4.64 11.65
CA VAL A 686 -11.94 4.59 11.06
C VAL A 686 -11.92 5.35 9.74
N LEU A 687 -12.84 5.01 8.84
CA LEU A 687 -12.92 5.65 7.53
C LEU A 687 -13.22 7.16 7.63
N GLN A 688 -14.05 7.55 8.59
CA GLN A 688 -14.35 8.93 8.89
C GLN A 688 -13.15 9.70 9.43
N ALA A 689 -12.26 9.05 10.18
CA ALA A 689 -10.99 9.61 10.63
C ALA A 689 -10.01 9.79 9.46
N PHE A 690 -10.07 8.93 8.44
CA PHE A 690 -9.23 9.01 7.24
C PHE A 690 -9.74 9.99 6.17
N ASP A 691 -10.84 10.71 6.42
CA ASP A 691 -11.24 11.80 5.54
C ASP A 691 -10.19 12.92 5.58
N ALA A 692 -9.45 13.07 4.48
CA ALA A 692 -8.40 14.07 4.32
C ALA A 692 -8.90 15.52 4.37
N ARG A 693 -10.22 15.76 4.32
CA ARG A 693 -10.79 17.09 4.57
C ARG A 693 -10.88 17.44 6.05
N SER A 694 -10.60 16.47 6.93
CA SER A 694 -10.68 16.60 8.38
C SER A 694 -9.32 16.42 9.04
N ASN A 695 -9.15 17.07 10.20
CA ASN A 695 -7.93 16.99 11.02
C ASN A 695 -8.09 15.92 12.10
N SER A 696 -8.20 14.64 11.72
CA SER A 696 -8.45 13.54 12.66
C SER A 696 -7.27 12.59 12.90
N LEU A 697 -6.37 12.47 11.92
CA LEU A 697 -5.22 11.56 12.02
C LEU A 697 -4.00 12.22 12.69
N PRO A 698 -3.12 11.45 13.36
CA PRO A 698 -1.86 11.99 13.91
C PRO A 698 -0.81 12.31 12.83
N TYR A 699 -1.09 11.96 11.57
CA TYR A 699 -0.22 12.15 10.41
C TYR A 699 -0.97 12.78 9.23
N VAL A 700 -0.20 13.22 8.25
CA VAL A 700 -0.63 13.63 6.90
C VAL A 700 0.30 13.03 5.86
N TYR A 701 -0.13 12.92 4.60
CA TYR A 701 0.77 12.65 3.50
C TYR A 701 1.48 13.93 3.05
N ASP A 702 2.76 13.82 2.70
CA ASP A 702 3.57 14.95 2.25
C ASP A 702 3.00 15.64 1.01
N THR A 703 2.49 14.85 0.07
CA THR A 703 2.02 15.33 -1.24
C THR A 703 1.04 14.33 -1.85
N PHE A 704 0.11 14.81 -2.67
CA PHE A 704 -0.73 13.99 -3.56
C PHE A 704 -0.37 14.20 -5.04
N LYS A 705 0.93 14.33 -5.31
CA LYS A 705 1.48 14.42 -6.66
C LYS A 705 2.08 13.10 -7.13
N TRP A 706 1.93 12.82 -8.42
CA TRP A 706 2.52 11.71 -9.15
C TRP A 706 3.26 12.25 -10.37
N THR A 707 4.21 13.18 -10.18
CA THR A 707 4.85 13.90 -11.29
C THR A 707 5.61 12.97 -12.24
N HIS A 708 6.06 11.80 -11.78
CA HIS A 708 6.69 10.80 -12.64
C HIS A 708 5.70 10.21 -13.66
N CYS A 709 4.40 10.17 -13.35
CA CYS A 709 3.36 9.65 -14.24
C CYS A 709 3.12 10.54 -15.47
N GLU A 710 3.52 11.81 -15.45
CA GLU A 710 3.46 12.69 -16.62
C GLU A 710 4.30 12.14 -17.78
N ALA A 711 5.41 11.46 -17.48
CA ALA A 711 6.26 10.81 -18.48
C ALA A 711 5.54 9.65 -19.19
N ASP A 712 4.58 9.01 -18.50
CA ASP A 712 3.74 7.94 -19.03
C ASP A 712 2.43 8.48 -19.65
N GLY A 713 2.27 9.81 -19.73
CA GLY A 713 1.09 10.46 -20.30
C GLY A 713 -0.12 10.53 -19.36
N VAL A 714 0.06 10.18 -18.08
CA VAL A 714 -1.00 10.21 -17.07
C VAL A 714 -0.81 11.43 -16.17
N ASN A 715 -1.81 12.31 -16.13
CA ASN A 715 -1.72 13.57 -15.39
C ASN A 715 -2.73 13.63 -14.23
N PHE A 716 -2.27 13.36 -13.01
CA PHE A 716 -3.09 13.47 -11.80
C PHE A 716 -3.51 14.92 -11.46
N ASP A 717 -2.90 15.95 -12.04
CA ASP A 717 -3.31 17.33 -11.77
C ASP A 717 -4.64 17.69 -12.45
N ASP A 718 -5.06 16.95 -13.48
CA ASP A 718 -6.32 17.21 -14.18
C ASP A 718 -7.56 16.96 -13.29
N ALA A 719 -7.52 15.99 -12.38
CA ALA A 719 -8.60 15.70 -11.44
C ALA A 719 -8.80 16.88 -10.47
N TRP A 720 -7.70 17.52 -10.06
CA TRP A 720 -7.75 18.74 -9.25
C TRP A 720 -8.36 19.91 -10.02
N GLU A 721 -8.00 20.09 -11.30
CA GLU A 721 -8.60 21.13 -12.14
C GLU A 721 -10.09 20.88 -12.39
N ASN A 722 -10.48 19.63 -12.63
CA ASN A 722 -11.87 19.20 -12.76
C ASN A 722 -12.65 19.42 -11.45
N ALA A 723 -12.02 19.19 -10.29
CA ALA A 723 -12.61 19.47 -8.98
C ALA A 723 -12.85 20.98 -8.78
N LYS A 724 -11.88 21.84 -9.14
CA LYS A 724 -12.01 23.30 -9.08
C LYS A 724 -13.14 23.79 -9.98
N ALA A 725 -13.28 23.23 -11.18
CA ALA A 725 -14.35 23.58 -12.12
C ALA A 725 -15.76 23.25 -11.59
N ARG A 726 -15.91 22.20 -10.76
CA ARG A 726 -17.18 21.82 -10.11
C ARG A 726 -17.62 22.80 -8.99
N GLY A 727 -16.72 23.68 -8.53
CA GLY A 727 -17.00 24.73 -7.57
C GLY A 727 -16.85 24.31 -6.08
N PRO A 728 -16.78 25.28 -5.15
CA PRO A 728 -16.39 25.04 -3.75
C PRO A 728 -17.39 24.23 -2.91
N SER A 729 -18.61 23.96 -3.37
CA SER A 729 -19.61 23.21 -2.62
C SER A 729 -19.33 21.70 -2.58
N SER A 730 -18.62 21.13 -3.55
CA SER A 730 -18.33 19.69 -3.59
C SER A 730 -17.22 19.27 -2.61
N ILE A 731 -16.28 20.17 -2.30
CA ILE A 731 -15.08 19.84 -1.51
C ILE A 731 -15.26 20.17 -0.01
N LYS A 732 -16.13 21.13 0.35
CA LYS A 732 -16.16 21.68 1.72
C LYS A 732 -16.93 20.86 2.76
N SER A 733 -17.87 19.99 2.36
CA SER A 733 -18.62 19.19 3.33
C SER A 733 -17.83 17.94 3.71
N ARG A 734 -17.56 17.77 5.00
CA ARG A 734 -17.14 16.47 5.56
C ARG A 734 -18.19 15.42 5.15
N PRO A 735 -17.78 14.27 4.58
CA PRO A 735 -18.71 13.22 4.22
C PRO A 735 -19.26 12.62 5.51
N ALA A 736 -20.53 12.21 5.51
CA ALA A 736 -21.08 11.39 6.58
C ALA A 736 -21.15 9.96 6.08
N PHE A 737 -20.35 9.07 6.66
CA PHE A 737 -20.46 7.64 6.42
C PHE A 737 -21.69 7.12 7.16
N LYS A 738 -22.71 6.73 6.40
CA LYS A 738 -24.01 6.29 6.93
C LYS A 738 -24.27 4.83 6.63
N GLU A 739 -25.14 4.24 7.43
CA GLU A 739 -25.70 2.92 7.17
C GLU A 739 -26.41 2.87 5.81
N GLY A 740 -26.38 1.69 5.20
CA GLY A 740 -26.83 1.39 3.84
C GLY A 740 -28.25 1.85 3.52
N GLU A 741 -28.40 2.88 2.68
CA GLU A 741 -29.61 3.04 1.85
C GLU A 741 -29.37 2.37 0.49
N VAL A 742 -30.44 2.00 -0.23
CA VAL A 742 -30.33 1.40 -1.58
C VAL A 742 -29.57 2.36 -2.50
N ARG A 743 -28.37 1.95 -2.93
CA ARG A 743 -27.50 2.75 -3.79
C ARG A 743 -27.92 2.67 -5.24
N ARG A 744 -27.39 3.57 -6.06
CA ARG A 744 -27.50 3.43 -7.51
C ARG A 744 -26.59 2.28 -7.96
N PRO A 745 -27.05 1.45 -8.92
CA PRO A 745 -26.29 0.31 -9.40
C PRO A 745 -24.88 0.66 -9.88
N ARG A 746 -23.95 -0.28 -9.69
CA ARG A 746 -22.53 -0.24 -10.08
C ARG A 746 -22.38 0.26 -11.52
N TYR A 747 -21.84 1.46 -11.67
CA TYR A 747 -21.22 1.89 -12.91
C TYR A 747 -19.93 2.59 -12.52
N SER A 748 -18.79 2.07 -12.99
CA SER A 748 -17.63 2.95 -13.09
C SER A 748 -18.05 4.15 -13.96
N GLY A 749 -17.51 5.33 -13.70
CA GLY A 749 -17.70 6.50 -14.57
C GLY A 749 -17.37 6.15 -16.02
N TYR A 750 -16.43 5.22 -16.23
CA TYR A 750 -16.08 4.64 -17.52
C TYR A 750 -17.22 3.79 -18.12
N ASP A 751 -17.83 2.86 -17.38
CA ASP A 751 -18.99 2.08 -17.85
C ASP A 751 -20.19 2.97 -18.15
N GLU A 752 -20.40 4.02 -17.35
CA GLU A 752 -21.45 5.02 -17.61
C GLU A 752 -21.12 5.83 -18.88
N ILE A 753 -19.86 6.22 -19.10
CA ILE A 753 -19.41 6.91 -20.32
C ILE A 753 -19.54 6.00 -21.54
N MET A 754 -19.14 4.73 -21.43
CA MET A 754 -19.20 3.72 -22.49
C MET A 754 -20.64 3.32 -22.79
N ALA A 755 -21.47 3.07 -21.79
CA ALA A 755 -22.90 2.81 -21.95
C ALA A 755 -23.61 4.04 -22.56
N ASN A 756 -23.26 5.26 -22.15
CA ASN A 756 -23.80 6.48 -22.76
C ASN A 756 -23.29 6.69 -24.20
N ALA A 757 -22.07 6.29 -24.52
CA ALA A 757 -21.52 6.34 -25.87
C ALA A 757 -22.22 5.32 -26.78
N LEU A 758 -22.44 4.09 -26.29
CA LEU A 758 -23.19 3.04 -26.98
C LEU A 758 -24.67 3.42 -27.16
N ALA A 759 -25.32 3.99 -26.13
CA ALA A 759 -26.69 4.48 -26.24
C ALA A 759 -26.81 5.67 -27.21
N ARG A 760 -25.83 6.58 -27.26
CA ARG A 760 -25.77 7.65 -28.25
C ARG A 760 -25.58 7.09 -29.67
N ARG A 761 -24.75 6.06 -29.82
CA ARG A 761 -24.52 5.38 -31.10
C ARG A 761 -25.76 4.63 -31.59
N ALA A 762 -26.43 3.88 -30.72
CA ALA A 762 -27.70 3.23 -31.02
C ALA A 762 -28.81 4.23 -31.37
N LYS A 763 -28.81 5.42 -30.75
CA LYS A 763 -29.76 6.50 -31.08
C LYS A 763 -29.43 7.19 -32.41
N ALA A 764 -28.15 7.32 -32.75
CA ALA A 764 -27.70 7.82 -34.05
C ALA A 764 -28.01 6.83 -35.18
N GLU A 765 -27.81 5.53 -34.93
CA GLU A 765 -28.13 4.44 -35.87
C GLU A 765 -29.67 4.26 -36.02
N GLY A 766 -30.43 4.42 -34.93
CA GLY A 766 -31.90 4.42 -34.97
C GLY A 766 -32.52 5.64 -35.68
N GLN A 767 -31.82 6.77 -35.75
CA GLN A 767 -32.23 7.93 -36.57
C GLN A 767 -31.83 7.80 -38.04
N ALA A 768 -30.82 6.98 -38.36
CA ALA A 768 -30.44 6.66 -39.73
C ALA A 768 -31.29 5.55 -40.37
N ALA A 769 -32.07 4.81 -39.57
CA ALA A 769 -32.90 3.69 -40.01
C ALA A 769 -34.42 4.00 -40.09
N ALA A 770 -34.85 5.24 -39.90
CA ALA A 770 -36.21 5.65 -40.19
C ALA A 770 -36.31 6.10 -41.67
N PRO A 771 -37.25 5.56 -42.47
CA PRO A 771 -37.36 5.86 -43.90
C PRO A 771 -37.73 7.31 -44.21
#